data_AF-A0AAP5V257-F1
#
_entry.id   AF-A0AAP5V257-F1
#
_cell.length_a   1.000
_cell.length_b   1.000
_cell.length_c   1.000
_cell.angle_alpha   90.00
_cell.angle_beta   90.00
_cell.angle_gamma   90.00
#
_symmetry.space_group_name_H-M   'P 1'
#
loop_
_entity.id
_entity.type
_entity.pdbx_description
1 polymer ?
#
loop_
_entity_poly.entity_id
_entity_poly.type
_entity_poly.pdbx_seq_one_letter_code
_entity_poly.pdbx_strand_id
1 'polypeptide(L)'
;MKKKRGMRLSCCLLTVCFMMFSVKDAEAIGQAGSLNEAGTDKAYKERQTEDSGRVPLRIISMNDLHGKIDQQYELDLNGDGKPDGTFGRMDYAAAYIKKAKAEKEHAFVVHAGDMIGGSSPVSALFQDEPTVELMEDIGFDVGTVGNHEFDEGTDELKRIINGGDHPDGKGTSGYDGQNFPLVCANCKLKSGESFLPPYEIKYVSGIPVAFIGVVTRSAAGMVIPDGIKNITFTDEVKAVNDAAADLKKKGIKAIAVLAHMSAEQNGSAITGESAKLASGTDSEIDVIFAAHNHKVVNGEINGKLIVQAFEYGKAIGIADLELDKESKDIVKKSAEIQYIDQSKIKPDPAAAGILSKYEEKVKPIISETVGEAAHDITGGYSNDGDTALGNLIADGMKAKMKSDFALMNGGGIRDGIKKGPITWGDLYNVQPFGNVLTKLEIKGKDLREIINAQISPVYGPDYSISGFSYTWNPETGQAVDMKMADGTDIQPEKGYTVTVNQFMATAAGAKYGPIGKVGKNPVTGPEDLEATVDYVKSFSAPISYQTDGRIRTASAAKTPDDTGNQPGSGETPGGTRPDKGEKPQAEKPAKKPDAAEQPDQTKKPKRPVVKETASDTVQSIPESRPASAANSEQSTKQTESGTQKGRPLPDTSAGSHQTALAGLVITGAGVYWLFRKKRGIRTR
;
A
#
# COMPACT_ATOMS: atom_id res chain seq x y z
N MET A 1 -7.08 73.81 14.54
CA MET A 1 -8.44 73.64 15.10
C MET A 1 -8.30 72.65 16.27
N LYS A 2 -8.31 73.07 17.56
CA LYS A 2 -9.47 73.16 18.50
C LYS A 2 -10.41 71.94 18.35
N LYS A 3 -10.84 71.16 19.35
CA LYS A 3 -10.92 71.19 20.83
C LYS A 3 -11.39 69.76 21.24
N LYS A 4 -10.82 69.08 22.25
CA LYS A 4 -11.15 69.04 23.70
C LYS A 4 -12.38 68.22 24.14
N ARG A 5 -12.14 67.42 25.22
CA ARG A 5 -13.03 66.90 26.31
C ARG A 5 -13.73 65.56 26.03
N GLY A 6 -13.88 64.61 26.97
CA GLY A 6 -13.61 64.47 28.42
C GLY A 6 -14.43 63.24 28.91
N MET A 7 -13.87 62.25 29.62
CA MET A 7 -13.66 62.08 31.07
C MET A 7 -14.79 61.32 31.84
N ARG A 8 -14.34 60.47 32.79
CA ARG A 8 -14.99 59.75 33.93
C ARG A 8 -15.39 58.29 33.62
N LEU A 9 -14.84 57.23 34.22
CA LEU A 9 -14.41 56.89 35.60
C LEU A 9 -15.55 56.86 36.63
N SER A 10 -15.98 55.66 37.00
CA SER A 10 -16.58 55.37 38.31
C SER A 10 -16.11 54.01 38.80
N CYS A 11 -15.51 54.03 39.97
CA CYS A 11 -15.12 52.93 40.84
C CYS A 11 -16.28 52.62 41.79
N CYS A 12 -16.37 51.38 42.30
CA CYS A 12 -17.01 50.93 43.55
C CYS A 12 -17.34 49.43 43.41
N LEU A 13 -17.23 48.55 44.39
CA LEU A 13 -16.52 48.47 45.67
C LEU A 13 -16.71 47.00 46.07
N LEU A 14 -15.66 46.31 46.51
CA LEU A 14 -15.77 44.98 47.11
C LEU A 14 -16.72 45.04 48.33
N THR A 15 -17.64 44.09 48.45
CA THR A 15 -18.27 43.76 49.73
C THR A 15 -18.09 42.28 50.01
N VAL A 16 -17.28 42.01 51.03
CA VAL A 16 -17.09 40.70 51.67
C VAL A 16 -18.26 40.49 52.62
N CYS A 17 -19.06 39.44 52.41
CA CYS A 17 -20.02 38.97 53.41
C CYS A 17 -19.52 37.66 54.02
N PHE A 18 -18.98 37.77 55.22
CA PHE A 18 -18.88 36.69 56.20
C PHE A 18 -20.28 36.48 56.80
N MET A 19 -20.83 35.28 56.71
CA MET A 19 -21.91 34.84 57.61
C MET A 19 -21.45 33.61 58.36
N MET A 20 -21.15 33.82 59.64
CA MET A 20 -21.18 32.77 60.65
C MET A 20 -22.63 32.37 60.88
N PHE A 21 -22.92 31.07 60.89
CA PHE A 21 -24.07 30.53 61.60
C PHE A 21 -23.61 29.48 62.61
N SER A 22 -24.09 29.70 63.83
CA SER A 22 -23.84 28.95 65.05
C SER A 22 -24.52 27.59 65.00
N VAL A 23 -23.82 26.59 65.51
CA VAL A 23 -24.37 25.30 65.93
C VAL A 23 -25.37 25.54 67.06
N LYS A 24 -26.59 25.01 66.93
CA LYS A 24 -27.35 24.36 68.01
C LYS A 24 -28.66 23.73 67.49
N ASP A 25 -28.93 22.58 68.09
CA ASP A 25 -30.19 21.84 68.17
C ASP A 25 -30.43 20.76 67.10
N ALA A 26 -30.06 19.55 67.54
CA ALA A 26 -30.45 18.26 67.00
C ALA A 26 -31.84 17.85 67.53
N GLU A 27 -32.42 16.87 66.81
CA GLU A 27 -33.55 16.01 67.19
C GLU A 27 -34.98 16.50 66.88
N ALA A 28 -35.47 16.13 65.70
CA ALA A 28 -36.78 15.48 65.54
C ALA A 28 -36.78 14.60 64.28
N ILE A 29 -36.87 13.28 64.47
CA ILE A 29 -36.94 12.24 63.44
C ILE A 29 -38.41 12.01 63.09
N GLY A 30 -38.73 11.89 61.79
CA GLY A 30 -40.04 11.37 61.36
C GLY A 30 -40.38 11.52 59.87
N GLN A 31 -39.77 10.67 59.03
CA GLN A 31 -40.25 10.17 57.73
C GLN A 31 -41.04 11.12 56.78
N ALA A 32 -40.41 11.50 55.67
CA ALA A 32 -40.93 11.32 54.30
C ALA A 32 -39.96 11.93 53.25
N GLY A 33 -39.69 11.19 52.18
CA GLY A 33 -39.23 11.78 50.91
C GLY A 33 -37.81 11.43 50.47
N SER A 34 -37.67 10.27 49.83
CA SER A 34 -36.56 9.93 48.93
C SER A 34 -36.35 11.04 47.90
N LEU A 35 -35.20 11.72 47.94
CA LEU A 35 -34.73 12.64 46.91
C LEU A 35 -33.45 12.07 46.29
N ASN A 36 -33.60 11.51 45.10
CA ASN A 36 -32.64 11.33 44.01
C ASN A 36 -31.12 11.37 44.35
N GLU A 37 -30.55 10.21 44.68
CA GLU A 37 -29.10 9.96 44.63
C GLU A 37 -28.54 9.93 43.18
N ALA A 38 -29.40 9.89 42.15
CA ALA A 38 -28.97 9.80 40.76
C ALA A 38 -28.40 11.12 40.17
N GLY A 39 -28.75 12.28 40.75
CA GLY A 39 -28.29 13.58 40.26
C GLY A 39 -26.90 13.98 40.75
N THR A 40 -26.52 13.50 41.94
CA THR A 40 -25.21 13.78 42.55
C THR A 40 -24.11 12.88 42.01
N ASP A 41 -24.42 11.64 41.61
CA ASP A 41 -23.40 10.69 41.13
C ASP A 41 -22.91 11.01 39.70
N LYS A 42 -23.77 11.59 38.84
CA LYS A 42 -23.38 12.05 37.51
C LYS A 42 -22.52 13.31 37.55
N ALA A 43 -22.91 14.30 38.37
CA ALA A 43 -22.14 15.54 38.55
C ALA A 43 -20.86 15.36 39.39
N TYR A 44 -20.70 14.24 40.09
CA TYR A 44 -19.47 13.84 40.79
C TYR A 44 -18.54 13.02 39.88
N LYS A 45 -19.09 12.15 39.02
CA LYS A 45 -18.33 11.45 37.97
C LYS A 45 -17.86 12.40 36.85
N GLU A 46 -18.70 13.35 36.43
CA GLU A 46 -18.32 14.40 35.47
C GLU A 46 -17.24 15.35 36.05
N ARG A 47 -17.27 15.62 37.37
CA ARG A 47 -16.20 16.37 38.06
C ARG A 47 -14.90 15.59 38.22
N GLN A 48 -14.97 14.26 38.40
CA GLN A 48 -13.78 13.40 38.47
C GLN A 48 -13.08 13.25 37.11
N THR A 49 -13.81 13.34 36.00
CA THR A 49 -13.20 13.32 34.65
C THR A 49 -12.47 14.63 34.32
N GLU A 50 -12.97 15.79 34.76
CA GLU A 50 -12.30 17.09 34.58
C GLU A 50 -11.00 17.22 35.41
N ASP A 51 -10.89 16.51 36.53
CA ASP A 51 -9.76 16.59 37.48
C ASP A 51 -8.67 15.52 37.26
N SER A 52 -8.80 14.68 36.22
CA SER A 52 -7.86 13.57 35.97
C SER A 52 -6.51 13.99 35.38
N GLY A 53 -6.38 15.25 34.95
CA GLY A 53 -5.22 15.70 34.16
C GLY A 53 -5.10 15.04 32.78
N ARG A 54 -6.05 14.17 32.40
CA ARG A 54 -6.07 13.44 31.13
C ARG A 54 -6.99 14.12 30.12
N VAL A 55 -6.65 14.01 28.84
CA VAL A 55 -7.44 14.51 27.72
C VAL A 55 -7.63 13.37 26.73
N PRO A 56 -8.87 12.88 26.50
CA PRO A 56 -9.11 11.84 25.51
C PRO A 56 -8.89 12.38 24.10
N LEU A 57 -8.24 11.58 23.26
CA LEU A 57 -8.05 11.86 21.84
C LEU A 57 -8.38 10.59 21.04
N ARG A 58 -9.13 10.74 19.96
CA ARG A 58 -9.30 9.69 18.96
C ARG A 58 -8.55 10.02 17.67
N ILE A 59 -7.89 9.04 17.08
CA ILE A 59 -7.33 9.13 15.75
C ILE A 59 -8.00 8.06 14.89
N ILE A 60 -8.66 8.50 13.83
CA ILE A 60 -9.32 7.65 12.85
C ILE A 60 -8.41 7.57 11.64
N SER A 61 -8.04 6.37 11.22
CA SER A 61 -7.06 6.15 10.15
C SER A 61 -7.66 5.39 8.98
N MET A 62 -7.22 5.73 7.78
CA MET A 62 -7.45 4.99 6.55
C MET A 62 -6.13 4.83 5.80
N ASN A 63 -6.00 3.77 5.00
CA ASN A 63 -4.83 3.49 4.18
C ASN A 63 -5.27 2.77 2.92
N ASP A 64 -4.46 2.89 1.86
CA ASP A 64 -4.59 2.11 0.63
C ASP A 64 -6.00 2.18 0.02
N LEU A 65 -6.59 3.38 -0.06
CA LEU A 65 -7.90 3.60 -0.70
C LEU A 65 -7.81 3.38 -2.21
N HIS A 66 -6.67 3.73 -2.82
CA HIS A 66 -6.41 3.63 -4.26
C HIS A 66 -7.55 4.18 -5.12
N GLY A 67 -8.10 5.35 -4.75
CA GLY A 67 -9.22 5.99 -5.42
C GLY A 67 -10.45 5.11 -5.68
N LYS A 68 -10.62 3.98 -4.95
CA LYS A 68 -11.74 3.04 -5.09
C LYS A 68 -13.01 3.58 -4.41
N ILE A 69 -13.35 4.83 -4.69
CA ILE A 69 -14.39 5.59 -3.97
C ILE A 69 -15.82 5.07 -4.21
N ASP A 70 -16.05 4.39 -5.33
CA ASP A 70 -17.34 3.87 -5.80
C ASP A 70 -17.51 2.35 -5.61
N GLN A 71 -16.44 1.64 -5.26
CA GLN A 71 -16.39 0.18 -5.31
C GLN A 71 -16.98 -0.48 -4.07
N GLN A 72 -17.59 -1.67 -4.27
CA GLN A 72 -18.19 -2.49 -3.23
C GLN A 72 -17.59 -3.89 -3.22
N TYR A 73 -17.50 -4.47 -2.02
CA TYR A 73 -16.83 -5.75 -1.81
C TYR A 73 -17.66 -6.65 -0.90
N GLU A 74 -17.88 -7.87 -1.35
CA GLU A 74 -18.42 -8.95 -0.51
C GLU A 74 -17.28 -9.62 0.24
N LEU A 75 -17.27 -9.52 1.57
CA LEU A 75 -16.19 -10.07 2.40
C LEU A 75 -16.68 -11.25 3.25
N ASP A 76 -15.90 -12.33 3.24
CA ASP A 76 -16.00 -13.45 4.18
C ASP A 76 -14.93 -13.25 5.27
N LEU A 77 -15.31 -12.52 6.32
CA LEU A 77 -14.44 -12.14 7.44
C LEU A 77 -14.15 -13.33 8.36
N ASN A 78 -15.05 -14.31 8.42
CA ASN A 78 -14.96 -15.46 9.32
C ASN A 78 -14.33 -16.71 8.65
N GLY A 79 -14.23 -16.72 7.32
CA GLY A 79 -13.61 -17.77 6.53
C GLY A 79 -14.49 -19.01 6.28
N ASP A 80 -15.81 -18.93 6.48
CA ASP A 80 -16.74 -20.05 6.32
C ASP A 80 -17.21 -20.28 4.86
N GLY A 81 -16.75 -19.44 3.93
CA GLY A 81 -17.06 -19.49 2.51
C GLY A 81 -18.30 -18.69 2.11
N LYS A 82 -18.88 -17.88 3.01
CA LYS A 82 -20.02 -17.01 2.72
C LYS A 82 -19.68 -15.55 3.04
N PRO A 83 -20.14 -14.59 2.22
CA PRO A 83 -20.02 -13.18 2.58
C PRO A 83 -20.78 -12.85 3.86
N ASP A 84 -20.12 -12.17 4.80
CA ASP A 84 -20.72 -11.58 5.99
C ASP A 84 -21.50 -10.28 5.67
N GLY A 85 -21.18 -9.64 4.54
CA GLY A 85 -21.87 -8.44 4.05
C GLY A 85 -21.15 -7.73 2.92
N THR A 86 -21.73 -6.59 2.52
CA THR A 86 -21.18 -5.66 1.53
C THR A 86 -20.43 -4.54 2.23
N PHE A 87 -19.20 -4.29 1.79
CA PHE A 87 -18.26 -3.32 2.37
C PHE A 87 -17.69 -2.38 1.31
N GLY A 88 -17.08 -1.28 1.74
CA GLY A 88 -16.49 -0.28 0.85
C GLY A 88 -17.45 0.87 0.53
N ARG A 89 -17.18 1.56 -0.58
CA ARG A 89 -17.68 2.90 -0.97
C ARG A 89 -17.36 4.01 0.04
N MET A 90 -16.86 5.11 -0.48
CA MET A 90 -16.40 6.23 0.34
C MET A 90 -17.53 7.01 1.01
N ASP A 91 -18.76 6.97 0.47
CA ASP A 91 -19.92 7.59 1.09
C ASP A 91 -20.40 6.86 2.36
N TYR A 92 -20.26 5.53 2.42
CA TYR A 92 -20.44 4.78 3.67
C TYR A 92 -19.26 4.96 4.62
N ALA A 93 -18.01 4.95 4.11
CA ALA A 93 -16.84 5.23 4.94
C ALA A 93 -16.92 6.62 5.59
N ALA A 94 -17.37 7.63 4.84
CA ALA A 94 -17.65 8.97 5.34
C ALA A 94 -18.64 8.95 6.52
N ALA A 95 -19.73 8.20 6.42
CA ALA A 95 -20.71 8.08 7.49
C ALA A 95 -20.11 7.46 8.76
N TYR A 96 -19.31 6.40 8.61
CA TYR A 96 -18.58 5.78 9.72
C TYR A 96 -17.57 6.72 10.36
N ILE A 97 -16.76 7.42 9.56
CA ILE A 97 -15.74 8.35 10.05
C ILE A 97 -16.41 9.53 10.76
N LYS A 98 -17.43 10.17 10.15
CA LYS A 98 -18.16 11.30 10.76
C LYS A 98 -18.84 10.88 12.07
N LYS A 99 -19.40 9.66 12.13
CA LYS A 99 -19.95 9.09 13.38
C LYS A 99 -18.86 8.90 14.43
N ALA A 100 -17.76 8.22 14.10
CA ALA A 100 -16.66 7.96 15.02
C ALA A 100 -16.00 9.26 15.53
N LYS A 101 -15.95 10.30 14.68
CA LYS A 101 -15.47 11.64 15.02
C LYS A 101 -16.40 12.33 16.03
N ALA A 102 -17.72 12.21 15.86
CA ALA A 102 -18.71 12.81 16.75
C ALA A 102 -18.81 12.15 18.15
N GLU A 103 -18.32 10.93 18.31
CA GLU A 103 -18.33 10.20 19.59
C GLU A 103 -17.28 10.71 20.60
N LYS A 104 -16.34 11.56 20.17
CA LYS A 104 -15.27 12.11 21.01
C LYS A 104 -15.14 13.61 20.77
N GLU A 105 -14.85 14.35 21.84
CA GLU A 105 -14.64 15.81 21.74
C GLU A 105 -13.42 16.16 20.88
N HIS A 106 -12.36 15.36 20.97
CA HIS A 106 -11.14 15.53 20.21
C HIS A 106 -10.92 14.32 19.32
N ALA A 107 -10.97 14.54 18.01
CA ALA A 107 -10.75 13.50 17.02
C ALA A 107 -10.02 14.07 15.80
N PHE A 108 -9.02 13.34 15.31
CA PHE A 108 -8.36 13.60 14.04
C PHE A 108 -8.63 12.46 13.05
N VAL A 109 -8.76 12.79 11.77
CA VAL A 109 -8.85 11.81 10.68
C VAL A 109 -7.55 11.85 9.89
N VAL A 110 -6.85 10.73 9.74
CA VAL A 110 -5.53 10.67 9.08
C VAL A 110 -5.48 9.58 8.02
N HIS A 111 -4.52 9.68 7.10
CA HIS A 111 -4.21 8.56 6.19
C HIS A 111 -2.74 8.19 6.12
N ALA A 112 -2.48 6.90 5.89
CA ALA A 112 -1.13 6.33 5.79
C ALA A 112 -0.64 6.14 4.34
N GLY A 113 -1.25 6.81 3.36
CA GLY A 113 -0.82 6.84 1.94
C GLY A 113 -1.60 5.89 1.03
N ASP A 114 -1.28 5.93 -0.27
CA ASP A 114 -2.01 5.29 -1.37
C ASP A 114 -3.51 5.59 -1.33
N MET A 115 -3.85 6.86 -1.14
CA MET A 115 -5.24 7.32 -1.22
C MET A 115 -5.66 7.47 -2.68
N ILE A 116 -4.71 7.82 -3.54
CA ILE A 116 -4.86 8.00 -4.99
C ILE A 116 -3.97 7.01 -5.76
N GLY A 117 -4.12 6.93 -7.08
CA GLY A 117 -3.41 5.97 -7.94
C GLY A 117 -3.90 4.52 -7.82
N GLY A 118 -3.89 3.80 -8.95
CA GLY A 118 -4.63 2.52 -9.07
C GLY A 118 -6.16 2.66 -9.04
N SER A 119 -6.62 3.90 -9.19
CA SER A 119 -8.00 4.39 -9.04
C SER A 119 -9.03 3.73 -9.92
N SER A 120 -10.28 3.70 -9.46
CA SER A 120 -11.41 3.37 -10.33
C SER A 120 -11.65 4.51 -11.34
N PRO A 121 -12.37 4.28 -12.45
CA PRO A 121 -12.61 5.32 -13.45
C PRO A 121 -13.27 6.58 -12.89
N VAL A 122 -14.12 6.44 -11.86
CA VAL A 122 -14.83 7.56 -11.23
C VAL A 122 -13.86 8.60 -10.65
N SER A 123 -12.70 8.14 -10.16
CA SER A 123 -11.62 9.00 -9.66
C SER A 123 -10.58 9.28 -10.74
N ALA A 124 -10.08 8.24 -11.40
CA ALA A 124 -8.92 8.32 -12.27
C ALA A 124 -9.13 9.19 -13.52
N LEU A 125 -10.33 9.16 -14.12
CA LEU A 125 -10.65 9.97 -15.30
C LEU A 125 -10.71 11.48 -14.99
N PHE A 126 -10.72 11.84 -13.71
CA PHE A 126 -10.60 13.20 -13.21
C PHE A 126 -9.31 13.40 -12.40
N GLN A 127 -8.27 12.62 -12.69
CA GLN A 127 -6.93 12.77 -12.09
C GLN A 127 -6.97 12.78 -10.56
N ASP A 128 -7.79 11.89 -10.01
CA ASP A 128 -7.95 11.67 -8.57
C ASP A 128 -8.47 12.83 -7.73
N GLU A 129 -8.81 13.95 -8.37
CA GLU A 129 -9.47 15.08 -7.73
C GLU A 129 -10.79 14.72 -7.02
N PRO A 130 -11.63 13.78 -7.54
CA PRO A 130 -12.83 13.32 -6.81
C PRO A 130 -12.52 12.65 -5.48
N THR A 131 -11.40 11.92 -5.41
CA THR A 131 -10.95 11.29 -4.17
C THR A 131 -10.53 12.35 -3.17
N VAL A 132 -9.81 13.38 -3.62
CA VAL A 132 -9.44 14.51 -2.76
C VAL A 132 -10.68 15.26 -2.28
N GLU A 133 -11.63 15.60 -3.17
CA GLU A 133 -12.89 16.29 -2.80
C GLU A 133 -13.66 15.52 -1.70
N LEU A 134 -13.69 14.18 -1.78
CA LEU A 134 -14.29 13.34 -0.75
C LEU A 134 -13.51 13.36 0.57
N MET A 135 -12.19 13.32 0.53
CA MET A 135 -11.35 13.42 1.74
C MET A 135 -11.52 14.78 2.43
N GLU A 136 -11.70 15.84 1.66
CA GLU A 136 -11.98 17.17 2.18
C GLU A 136 -13.35 17.28 2.83
N ASP A 137 -14.41 16.73 2.20
CA ASP A 137 -15.76 16.67 2.80
C ASP A 137 -15.80 15.85 4.10
N ILE A 138 -15.04 14.76 4.15
CA ILE A 138 -14.91 13.93 5.36
C ILE A 138 -14.14 14.69 6.46
N GLY A 139 -13.25 15.60 6.06
CA GLY A 139 -12.43 16.40 6.96
C GLY A 139 -11.21 15.64 7.47
N PHE A 140 -10.41 15.12 6.54
CA PHE A 140 -9.06 14.62 6.82
C PHE A 140 -8.16 15.74 7.35
N ASP A 141 -7.32 15.41 8.34
CA ASP A 141 -6.53 16.36 9.11
C ASP A 141 -5.06 16.39 8.73
N VAL A 142 -4.47 15.21 8.42
CA VAL A 142 -3.07 15.01 8.04
C VAL A 142 -2.94 13.69 7.26
N GLY A 143 -2.12 13.68 6.22
CA GLY A 143 -1.77 12.48 5.46
C GLY A 143 -0.28 12.27 5.31
N THR A 144 0.13 11.06 4.91
CA THR A 144 1.43 10.81 4.27
C THR A 144 1.22 10.37 2.83
N VAL A 145 2.29 10.39 2.04
CA VAL A 145 2.34 9.75 0.73
C VAL A 145 2.70 8.26 0.87
N GLY A 146 2.13 7.45 0.00
CA GLY A 146 2.58 6.13 -0.38
C GLY A 146 3.28 6.15 -1.73
N ASN A 147 3.40 4.99 -2.39
CA ASN A 147 4.05 4.94 -3.70
C ASN A 147 3.14 5.45 -4.82
N HIS A 148 1.82 5.22 -4.74
CA HIS A 148 0.89 5.56 -5.81
C HIS A 148 0.61 7.06 -5.93
N GLU A 149 0.87 7.85 -4.88
CA GLU A 149 0.93 9.32 -4.99
C GLU A 149 2.01 9.80 -5.98
N PHE A 150 2.94 8.94 -6.41
CA PHE A 150 3.99 9.27 -7.39
C PHE A 150 3.81 8.58 -8.75
N ASP A 151 2.67 7.94 -9.03
CA ASP A 151 2.41 7.24 -10.30
C ASP A 151 2.57 8.18 -11.51
N GLU A 152 2.02 9.40 -11.41
CA GLU A 152 2.15 10.47 -12.42
C GLU A 152 3.34 11.43 -12.14
N GLY A 153 4.15 11.11 -11.14
CA GLY A 153 5.36 11.84 -10.77
C GLY A 153 5.16 13.01 -9.82
N THR A 154 6.28 13.64 -9.46
CA THR A 154 6.33 14.66 -8.41
C THR A 154 5.66 15.99 -8.76
N ASP A 155 5.60 16.34 -10.05
CA ASP A 155 4.94 17.57 -10.50
C ASP A 155 3.41 17.43 -10.36
N GLU A 156 2.86 16.28 -10.72
CA GLU A 156 1.43 16.01 -10.56
C GLU A 156 1.04 15.92 -9.08
N LEU A 157 1.84 15.25 -8.24
CA LEU A 157 1.62 15.29 -6.79
C LEU A 157 1.60 16.72 -6.23
N LYS A 158 2.47 17.60 -6.74
CA LYS A 158 2.44 19.02 -6.35
C LYS A 158 1.21 19.75 -6.88
N ARG A 159 0.67 19.39 -8.03
CA ARG A 159 -0.60 19.93 -8.54
C ARG A 159 -1.78 19.48 -7.66
N ILE A 160 -1.84 18.19 -7.31
CA ILE A 160 -2.84 17.66 -6.37
C ILE A 160 -2.82 18.45 -5.05
N ILE A 161 -1.63 18.73 -4.50
CA ILE A 161 -1.52 19.48 -3.24
C ILE A 161 -1.88 20.96 -3.40
N ASN A 162 -1.42 21.63 -4.47
CA ASN A 162 -1.47 23.10 -4.57
C ASN A 162 -2.61 23.64 -5.44
N GLY A 163 -3.31 22.76 -6.16
CA GLY A 163 -4.28 23.14 -7.18
C GLY A 163 -3.64 23.46 -8.53
N GLY A 164 -4.49 23.69 -9.52
CA GLY A 164 -4.15 24.00 -10.91
C GLY A 164 -4.72 23.00 -11.91
N ASP A 165 -4.87 23.44 -13.15
CA ASP A 165 -5.34 22.59 -14.23
C ASP A 165 -4.28 21.53 -14.60
N HIS A 166 -4.71 20.30 -14.90
CA HIS A 166 -3.82 19.25 -15.36
C HIS A 166 -3.20 19.61 -16.74
N PRO A 167 -1.89 19.39 -16.99
CA PRO A 167 -1.23 19.78 -18.24
C PRO A 167 -1.88 19.18 -19.50
N ASP A 168 -2.44 17.98 -19.40
CA ASP A 168 -3.13 17.30 -20.51
C ASP A 168 -4.61 17.72 -20.66
N GLY A 169 -5.09 18.70 -19.89
CA GLY A 169 -6.50 19.13 -19.89
C GLY A 169 -7.47 18.10 -19.29
N LYS A 170 -6.95 17.13 -18.54
CA LYS A 170 -7.71 16.18 -17.71
C LYS A 170 -8.09 16.82 -16.37
N GLY A 171 -8.82 16.09 -15.52
CA GLY A 171 -9.22 16.60 -14.21
C GLY A 171 -10.44 17.51 -14.25
N THR A 172 -10.66 18.28 -13.19
CA THR A 172 -11.70 19.30 -13.10
C THR A 172 -11.12 20.69 -13.35
N SER A 173 -11.93 21.54 -13.97
CA SER A 173 -11.49 22.90 -14.29
C SER A 173 -11.35 23.73 -13.02
N GLY A 174 -10.19 24.37 -12.86
CA GLY A 174 -9.93 25.26 -11.72
C GLY A 174 -9.80 24.52 -10.38
N TYR A 175 -9.27 23.28 -10.41
CA TYR A 175 -8.96 22.52 -9.21
C TYR A 175 -8.14 23.36 -8.21
N ASP A 176 -8.60 23.47 -6.97
CA ASP A 176 -8.08 24.39 -5.96
C ASP A 176 -7.07 23.75 -4.99
N GLY A 177 -6.83 22.45 -5.13
CA GLY A 177 -5.82 21.73 -4.36
C GLY A 177 -6.34 21.23 -3.01
N GLN A 178 -5.57 20.32 -2.44
CA GLN A 178 -5.88 19.69 -1.17
C GLN A 178 -5.82 20.65 0.04
N ASN A 179 -6.85 20.63 0.89
CA ASN A 179 -6.97 21.52 2.05
C ASN A 179 -6.39 20.99 3.39
N PHE A 180 -5.72 19.84 3.36
CA PHE A 180 -5.01 19.25 4.51
C PHE A 180 -3.56 18.89 4.13
N PRO A 181 -2.60 18.90 5.07
CA PRO A 181 -1.20 18.70 4.76
C PRO A 181 -0.84 17.23 4.49
N LEU A 182 0.06 17.01 3.53
CA LEU A 182 0.82 15.76 3.39
C LEU A 182 2.23 15.90 3.98
N VAL A 183 2.65 14.89 4.72
CA VAL A 183 3.97 14.82 5.36
C VAL A 183 4.77 13.64 4.82
N CYS A 184 6.10 13.78 4.71
CA CYS A 184 7.02 12.68 4.40
C CYS A 184 8.45 13.05 4.80
N ALA A 185 8.94 12.48 5.90
CA ALA A 185 10.26 12.77 6.44
C ALA A 185 11.40 12.28 5.55
N ASN A 186 11.22 11.13 4.90
CA ASN A 186 12.25 10.49 4.08
C ASN A 186 12.15 10.82 2.58
N CYS A 187 11.20 11.66 2.16
CA CYS A 187 11.13 12.19 0.79
C CYS A 187 12.04 13.42 0.68
N LYS A 188 13.22 13.27 0.08
CA LYS A 188 14.18 14.37 -0.10
C LYS A 188 14.35 14.72 -1.56
N LEU A 189 14.44 16.02 -1.87
CA LEU A 189 14.98 16.50 -3.13
C LEU A 189 16.44 16.03 -3.25
N LYS A 190 16.96 15.93 -4.48
CA LYS A 190 18.39 15.62 -4.71
C LYS A 190 19.33 16.65 -4.08
N SER A 191 18.87 17.87 -3.79
CA SER A 191 19.60 18.89 -3.00
C SER A 191 19.80 18.50 -1.53
N GLY A 192 19.04 17.52 -1.03
CA GLY A 192 18.99 17.12 0.39
C GLY A 192 17.86 17.79 1.17
N GLU A 193 17.20 18.79 0.60
CA GLU A 193 16.04 19.46 1.20
C GLU A 193 14.81 18.54 1.22
N SER A 194 13.89 18.78 2.15
CA SER A 194 12.66 17.99 2.21
C SER A 194 11.74 18.32 1.03
N PHE A 195 11.23 17.30 0.34
CA PHE A 195 10.26 17.46 -0.75
C PHE A 195 8.85 17.79 -0.22
N LEU A 196 8.49 17.16 0.91
CA LEU A 196 7.31 17.46 1.72
C LEU A 196 7.76 17.76 3.16
N PRO A 197 6.96 18.50 3.96
CA PRO A 197 7.22 18.65 5.38
C PRO A 197 7.41 17.28 6.07
N PRO A 198 8.37 17.13 6.99
CA PRO A 198 8.62 15.83 7.62
C PRO A 198 7.51 15.40 8.58
N TYR A 199 6.80 16.38 9.16
CA TYR A 199 5.73 16.17 10.12
C TYR A 199 4.79 17.38 10.15
N GLU A 200 3.61 17.18 10.75
CA GLU A 200 2.63 18.20 11.07
C GLU A 200 2.32 18.17 12.58
N ILE A 201 2.03 19.31 13.20
CA ILE A 201 1.72 19.40 14.64
C ILE A 201 0.31 19.96 14.80
N LYS A 202 -0.57 19.17 15.42
CA LYS A 202 -1.93 19.57 15.78
C LYS A 202 -2.01 19.76 17.30
N TYR A 203 -2.97 20.55 17.77
CA TYR A 203 -3.12 20.86 19.20
C TYR A 203 -4.44 20.34 19.74
N VAL A 204 -4.39 19.67 20.89
CA VAL A 204 -5.56 19.13 21.60
C VAL A 204 -5.55 19.70 23.01
N SER A 205 -6.48 20.61 23.32
CA SER A 205 -6.52 21.28 24.63
C SER A 205 -5.15 21.87 25.06
N GLY A 206 -4.39 22.41 24.09
CA GLY A 206 -3.07 22.99 24.30
C GLY A 206 -1.89 21.99 24.32
N ILE A 207 -2.16 20.69 24.20
CA ILE A 207 -1.15 19.63 24.10
C ILE A 207 -0.78 19.44 22.61
N PRO A 208 0.50 19.57 22.21
CA PRO A 208 0.93 19.32 20.84
C PRO A 208 0.99 17.82 20.56
N VAL A 209 0.39 17.40 19.45
CA VAL A 209 0.41 16.03 18.91
C VAL A 209 1.03 16.09 17.52
N ALA A 210 2.13 15.37 17.31
CA ALA A 210 2.84 15.38 16.04
C ALA A 210 2.56 14.14 15.20
N PHE A 211 2.46 14.33 13.89
CA PHE A 211 2.28 13.29 12.88
C PHE A 211 3.49 13.30 11.95
N ILE A 212 4.35 12.28 12.04
CA ILE A 212 5.51 12.11 11.14
C ILE A 212 5.09 11.24 9.95
N GLY A 213 5.39 11.67 8.73
CA GLY A 213 5.15 10.84 7.53
C GLY A 213 6.38 10.05 7.13
N VAL A 214 6.20 8.83 6.61
CA VAL A 214 7.29 8.04 6.03
C VAL A 214 6.74 7.07 4.98
N VAL A 215 7.50 6.85 3.90
CA VAL A 215 7.17 5.89 2.84
C VAL A 215 8.30 4.87 2.68
N THR A 216 7.98 3.63 2.31
CA THR A 216 9.00 2.62 2.02
C THR A 216 9.98 3.10 0.94
N ARG A 217 11.29 2.91 1.17
CA ARG A 217 12.33 3.22 0.18
C ARG A 217 12.16 2.40 -1.10
N SER A 218 11.48 1.26 -0.99
CA SER A 218 11.16 0.36 -2.09
C SER A 218 10.25 1.02 -3.14
N ALA A 219 9.55 2.12 -2.78
CA ALA A 219 8.76 2.94 -3.70
C ALA A 219 9.57 3.39 -4.92
N ALA A 220 10.89 3.62 -4.79
CA ALA A 220 11.78 3.97 -5.91
C ALA A 220 11.77 2.95 -7.06
N GLY A 221 11.44 1.68 -6.76
CA GLY A 221 11.34 0.59 -7.73
C GLY A 221 9.91 0.25 -8.15
N MET A 222 8.90 0.96 -7.61
CA MET A 222 7.47 0.71 -7.84
C MET A 222 6.81 1.77 -8.70
N VAL A 223 7.50 2.86 -8.98
CA VAL A 223 7.00 3.98 -9.79
C VAL A 223 7.90 4.23 -10.99
N ILE A 224 7.42 5.03 -11.94
CA ILE A 224 8.18 5.37 -13.15
C ILE A 224 9.40 6.22 -12.76
N PRO A 225 10.64 5.80 -13.07
CA PRO A 225 11.84 6.50 -12.59
C PRO A 225 11.96 7.96 -13.01
N ASP A 226 11.43 8.33 -14.19
CA ASP A 226 11.49 9.72 -14.65
C ASP A 226 10.60 10.65 -13.79
N GLY A 227 9.45 10.16 -13.30
CA GLY A 227 8.52 10.93 -12.48
C GLY A 227 9.07 11.32 -11.10
N ILE A 228 10.06 10.57 -10.60
CA ILE A 228 10.71 10.78 -9.29
C ILE A 228 12.18 11.19 -9.39
N LYS A 229 12.68 11.57 -10.57
CA LYS A 229 14.11 11.86 -10.80
C LYS A 229 14.70 12.96 -9.92
N ASN A 230 13.86 13.89 -9.47
CA ASN A 230 14.20 15.02 -8.61
C ASN A 230 14.22 14.68 -7.12
N ILE A 231 13.72 13.50 -6.71
CA ILE A 231 13.66 13.08 -5.31
C ILE A 231 14.48 11.81 -5.03
N THR A 232 14.61 11.48 -3.76
CA THR A 232 15.17 10.22 -3.24
C THR A 232 14.44 9.87 -1.95
N PHE A 233 14.10 8.60 -1.81
CA PHE A 233 13.57 8.05 -0.57
C PHE A 233 14.75 7.60 0.31
N THR A 234 14.97 8.29 1.42
CA THR A 234 16.05 7.97 2.37
C THR A 234 15.61 6.88 3.36
N ASP A 235 16.55 6.42 4.19
CA ASP A 235 16.27 5.45 5.27
C ASP A 235 15.14 5.94 6.19
N GLU A 236 14.12 5.09 6.34
CA GLU A 236 12.86 5.36 7.03
C GLU A 236 13.09 5.54 8.53
N VAL A 237 13.83 4.62 9.16
CA VAL A 237 14.14 4.65 10.59
C VAL A 237 14.93 5.90 10.94
N LYS A 238 15.96 6.21 10.15
CA LYS A 238 16.77 7.41 10.35
C LYS A 238 15.93 8.68 10.20
N ALA A 239 15.10 8.77 9.16
CA ALA A 239 14.26 9.95 8.92
C ALA A 239 13.25 10.19 10.05
N VAL A 240 12.59 9.12 10.53
CA VAL A 240 11.67 9.21 11.67
C VAL A 240 12.41 9.63 12.95
N ASN A 241 13.59 9.06 13.22
CA ASN A 241 14.40 9.45 14.38
C ASN A 241 14.91 10.90 14.32
N ASP A 242 15.32 11.37 13.14
CA ASP A 242 15.72 12.77 12.95
C ASP A 242 14.53 13.72 13.21
N ALA A 243 13.33 13.38 12.72
CA ALA A 243 12.10 14.13 12.96
C ALA A 243 11.69 14.11 14.46
N ALA A 244 11.72 12.94 15.10
CA ALA A 244 11.45 12.79 16.52
C ALA A 244 12.43 13.60 17.38
N ALA A 245 13.72 13.61 17.03
CA ALA A 245 14.72 14.43 17.73
C ALA A 245 14.44 15.94 17.60
N ASP A 246 13.95 16.40 16.45
CA ASP A 246 13.53 17.80 16.28
C ASP A 246 12.27 18.13 17.11
N LEU A 247 11.26 17.25 17.11
CA LEU A 247 10.05 17.39 17.92
C LEU A 247 10.36 17.42 19.43
N LYS A 248 11.27 16.58 19.90
CA LYS A 248 11.71 16.55 21.31
C LYS A 248 12.41 17.83 21.72
N LYS A 249 13.20 18.46 20.83
CA LYS A 249 13.79 19.79 21.10
C LYS A 249 12.72 20.87 21.26
N LYS A 250 11.55 20.69 20.63
CA LYS A 250 10.38 21.56 20.77
C LYS A 250 9.51 21.20 21.98
N GLY A 251 9.88 20.17 22.75
CA GLY A 251 9.14 19.69 23.92
C GLY A 251 7.86 18.92 23.57
N ILE A 252 7.78 18.36 22.36
CA ILE A 252 6.64 17.57 21.87
C ILE A 252 6.95 16.09 22.10
N LYS A 253 6.00 15.36 22.68
CA LYS A 253 6.16 13.96 23.12
C LYS A 253 5.10 13.02 22.57
N ALA A 254 3.85 13.47 22.50
CA ALA A 254 2.79 12.73 21.81
C ALA A 254 3.08 12.67 20.29
N ILE A 255 3.59 11.53 19.82
CA ILE A 255 4.05 11.37 18.42
C ILE A 255 3.44 10.12 17.78
N ALA A 256 2.72 10.32 16.68
CA ALA A 256 2.25 9.27 15.78
C ALA A 256 3.04 9.29 14.46
N VAL A 257 3.23 8.12 13.85
CA VAL A 257 3.83 7.96 12.52
C VAL A 257 2.78 7.46 11.54
N LEU A 258 2.61 8.18 10.44
CA LEU A 258 1.88 7.74 9.25
C LEU A 258 2.89 7.04 8.35
N ALA A 259 2.89 5.71 8.34
CA ALA A 259 3.92 4.90 7.71
C ALA A 259 3.34 4.11 6.54
N HIS A 260 3.68 4.53 5.33
CA HIS A 260 3.39 3.75 4.14
C HIS A 260 4.40 2.61 3.96
N MET A 261 4.30 1.64 4.86
CA MET A 261 5.25 0.54 5.08
C MET A 261 4.50 -0.71 5.53
N SER A 262 4.90 -1.88 5.00
CA SER A 262 4.20 -3.14 5.22
C SER A 262 4.16 -3.56 6.70
N ALA A 263 3.06 -4.21 7.10
CA ALA A 263 2.94 -4.88 8.38
C ALA A 263 2.13 -6.17 8.21
N GLU A 264 2.57 -7.25 8.86
CA GLU A 264 1.81 -8.50 8.91
C GLU A 264 1.64 -8.92 10.35
N GLN A 265 0.50 -9.55 10.66
CA GLN A 265 0.20 -10.03 11.99
C GLN A 265 -0.24 -11.49 11.95
N ASN A 266 0.41 -12.33 12.75
CA ASN A 266 0.04 -13.71 12.98
C ASN A 266 -0.04 -13.95 14.50
N GLY A 267 -1.26 -14.05 15.02
CA GLY A 267 -1.50 -14.03 16.46
C GLY A 267 -0.99 -12.72 17.08
N SER A 268 -0.06 -12.83 18.03
CA SER A 268 0.60 -11.68 18.66
C SER A 268 1.88 -11.23 17.96
N ALA A 269 2.39 -12.00 17.00
CA ALA A 269 3.62 -11.65 16.30
C ALA A 269 3.31 -10.68 15.17
N ILE A 270 4.04 -9.56 15.13
CA ILE A 270 3.97 -8.56 14.05
C ILE A 270 5.32 -8.53 13.33
N THR A 271 5.29 -8.64 12.00
CA THR A 271 6.44 -8.63 11.09
C THR A 271 6.25 -7.56 10.02
N GLY A 272 7.22 -7.45 9.09
CA GLY A 272 7.20 -6.46 8.01
C GLY A 272 8.07 -5.23 8.29
N GLU A 273 7.99 -4.25 7.39
CA GLU A 273 8.81 -3.04 7.45
C GLU A 273 8.43 -2.15 8.65
N SER A 274 7.13 -2.01 8.95
CA SER A 274 6.64 -1.27 10.11
C SER A 274 7.05 -1.90 11.44
N ALA A 275 7.24 -3.22 11.50
CA ALA A 275 7.79 -3.89 12.69
C ALA A 275 9.27 -3.53 12.94
N LYS A 276 10.05 -3.44 11.86
CA LYS A 276 11.44 -2.96 11.91
C LYS A 276 11.50 -1.48 12.30
N LEU A 277 10.58 -0.67 11.76
CA LEU A 277 10.44 0.74 12.11
C LEU A 277 10.16 0.90 13.61
N ALA A 278 9.18 0.18 14.15
CA ALA A 278 8.83 0.22 15.57
C ALA A 278 10.01 -0.16 16.48
N SER A 279 10.83 -1.12 16.05
CA SER A 279 11.99 -1.59 16.82
C SER A 279 13.22 -0.68 16.71
N GLY A 280 13.36 0.05 15.60
CA GLY A 280 14.52 0.91 15.32
C GLY A 280 14.31 2.39 15.67
N THR A 281 13.09 2.80 16.00
CA THR A 281 12.75 4.20 16.27
C THR A 281 12.80 4.56 17.75
N ASP A 282 12.92 5.86 18.03
CA ASP A 282 12.96 6.43 19.39
C ASP A 282 11.77 5.93 20.23
N SER A 283 12.02 5.74 21.54
CA SER A 283 10.98 5.32 22.48
C SER A 283 9.80 6.29 22.54
N GLU A 284 10.00 7.56 22.19
CA GLU A 284 8.96 8.61 22.13
C GLU A 284 7.89 8.37 21.04
N ILE A 285 8.13 7.48 20.07
CA ILE A 285 7.08 7.15 19.10
C ILE A 285 6.01 6.30 19.77
N ASP A 286 4.75 6.77 19.74
CA ASP A 286 3.63 6.12 20.42
C ASP A 286 2.82 5.18 19.54
N VAL A 287 2.52 5.63 18.32
CA VAL A 287 1.59 4.96 17.41
C VAL A 287 2.18 4.97 16.00
N ILE A 288 2.03 3.85 15.27
CA ILE A 288 2.40 3.71 13.86
C ILE A 288 1.16 3.24 13.10
N PHE A 289 0.67 4.06 12.19
CA PHE A 289 -0.35 3.69 11.22
C PHE A 289 0.36 3.14 9.98
N ALA A 290 0.41 1.82 9.85
CA ALA A 290 1.02 1.10 8.74
C ALA A 290 0.08 1.06 7.52
N ALA A 291 0.59 0.63 6.36
CA ALA A 291 -0.15 0.54 5.09
C ALA A 291 0.58 -0.39 4.09
N HIS A 292 0.38 -0.18 2.78
CA HIS A 292 1.13 -0.70 1.64
C HIS A 292 0.82 -2.15 1.26
N ASN A 293 0.76 -3.06 2.24
CA ASN A 293 0.52 -4.49 1.98
C ASN A 293 -0.92 -4.93 2.25
N HIS A 294 -1.81 -3.97 2.53
CA HIS A 294 -3.26 -4.14 2.54
C HIS A 294 -3.73 -5.21 3.55
N LYS A 295 -3.12 -5.21 4.74
CA LYS A 295 -3.44 -6.14 5.84
C LYS A 295 -4.24 -5.46 6.93
N VAL A 296 -4.84 -6.31 7.75
CA VAL A 296 -5.45 -5.90 9.02
C VAL A 296 -4.41 -6.16 10.10
N VAL A 297 -3.96 -5.09 10.75
CA VAL A 297 -2.99 -5.17 11.85
C VAL A 297 -3.50 -4.33 13.00
N ASN A 298 -3.49 -4.91 14.20
CA ASN A 298 -3.78 -4.24 15.45
C ASN A 298 -3.02 -4.96 16.56
N GLY A 299 -1.91 -4.38 16.98
CA GLY A 299 -1.12 -4.89 18.08
C GLY A 299 0.04 -3.96 18.43
N GLU A 300 1.02 -4.47 19.16
CA GLU A 300 2.05 -3.62 19.77
C GLU A 300 3.44 -4.21 19.64
N ILE A 301 4.43 -3.36 19.40
CA ILE A 301 5.86 -3.69 19.49
C ILE A 301 6.55 -2.65 20.36
N ASN A 302 7.23 -3.09 21.42
CA ASN A 302 8.04 -2.24 22.30
C ASN A 302 7.29 -1.01 22.84
N GLY A 303 6.03 -1.16 23.27
CA GLY A 303 5.25 -0.02 23.74
C GLY A 303 4.61 0.80 22.63
N LYS A 304 4.78 0.46 21.34
CA LYS A 304 4.25 1.22 20.19
C LYS A 304 3.08 0.50 19.56
N LEU A 305 1.94 1.17 19.51
CA LEU A 305 0.73 0.63 18.88
C LEU A 305 0.91 0.65 17.36
N ILE A 306 0.62 -0.46 16.68
CA ILE A 306 0.68 -0.58 15.23
C ILE A 306 -0.72 -0.90 14.72
N VAL A 307 -1.22 -0.08 13.78
CA VAL A 307 -2.56 -0.16 13.22
C VAL A 307 -2.50 -0.15 11.69
N GLN A 308 -3.20 -1.06 11.03
CA GLN A 308 -3.45 -1.04 9.58
C GLN A 308 -4.88 -1.48 9.31
N ALA A 309 -5.61 -0.72 8.50
CA ALA A 309 -7.06 -0.85 8.33
C ALA A 309 -7.45 -1.36 6.94
N PHE A 310 -6.88 -2.51 6.56
CA PHE A 310 -7.16 -3.18 5.28
C PHE A 310 -6.89 -2.27 4.06
N GLU A 311 -7.76 -2.26 3.05
CA GLU A 311 -7.61 -1.53 1.77
C GLU A 311 -8.98 -1.05 1.26
N TYR A 312 -8.99 -0.17 0.25
CA TYR A 312 -10.11 0.18 -0.62
C TYR A 312 -11.38 0.68 0.12
N GLY A 313 -11.18 1.33 1.28
CA GLY A 313 -12.28 1.82 2.11
C GLY A 313 -13.11 0.71 2.77
N LYS A 314 -12.63 -0.54 2.81
CA LYS A 314 -13.33 -1.67 3.45
C LYS A 314 -13.36 -1.55 4.97
N ALA A 315 -12.38 -0.86 5.55
CA ALA A 315 -12.28 -0.63 6.99
C ALA A 315 -11.60 0.70 7.32
N ILE A 316 -11.74 1.12 8.57
CA ILE A 316 -11.01 2.23 9.19
C ILE A 316 -10.40 1.76 10.52
N GLY A 317 -9.25 2.33 10.89
CA GLY A 317 -8.65 2.10 12.21
C GLY A 317 -9.13 3.18 13.18
N ILE A 318 -9.60 2.79 14.36
CA ILE A 318 -10.00 3.71 15.43
C ILE A 318 -9.04 3.54 16.59
N ALA A 319 -8.16 4.52 16.81
CA ALA A 319 -7.22 4.54 17.93
C ALA A 319 -7.69 5.55 18.99
N ASP A 320 -8.05 5.05 20.17
CA ASP A 320 -8.40 5.87 21.34
C ASP A 320 -7.18 6.01 22.27
N LEU A 321 -6.82 7.25 22.56
CA LEU A 321 -5.63 7.66 23.30
C LEU A 321 -6.02 8.53 24.51
N GLU A 322 -5.20 8.51 25.56
CA GLU A 322 -5.25 9.49 26.65
C GLU A 322 -3.96 10.31 26.67
N LEU A 323 -4.09 11.62 26.46
CA LEU A 323 -3.01 12.58 26.60
C LEU A 323 -2.92 13.05 28.06
N ASP A 324 -1.71 13.25 28.57
CA ASP A 324 -1.47 13.84 29.88
C ASP A 324 -1.13 15.33 29.80
N LYS A 325 -1.81 16.18 30.57
CA LYS A 325 -1.58 17.63 30.57
C LYS A 325 -0.22 18.03 31.15
N GLU A 326 0.35 17.24 32.06
CA GLU A 326 1.62 17.55 32.72
C GLU A 326 2.82 17.12 31.87
N SER A 327 2.86 15.85 31.47
CA SER A 327 3.93 15.30 30.64
C SER A 327 3.84 15.72 29.18
N LYS A 328 2.64 16.08 28.71
CA LYS A 328 2.28 16.38 27.30
C LYS A 328 2.48 15.19 26.36
N ASP A 329 2.23 13.99 26.88
CA ASP A 329 2.53 12.72 26.23
C ASP A 329 1.30 11.80 26.18
N ILE A 330 1.33 10.78 25.33
CA ILE A 330 0.31 9.72 25.27
C ILE A 330 0.62 8.69 26.36
N VAL A 331 -0.31 8.50 27.30
CA VAL A 331 -0.11 7.60 28.46
C VAL A 331 -0.95 6.33 28.41
N LYS A 332 -2.00 6.32 27.59
CA LYS A 332 -2.79 5.14 27.28
C LYS A 332 -3.18 5.16 25.81
N LYS A 333 -3.26 3.97 25.23
CA LYS A 333 -3.63 3.76 23.84
C LYS A 333 -4.26 2.38 23.63
N SER A 334 -5.25 2.34 22.77
CA SER A 334 -5.88 1.11 22.27
C SER A 334 -6.44 1.39 20.88
N ALA A 335 -6.53 0.37 20.04
CA ALA A 335 -7.20 0.51 18.75
C ALA A 335 -8.14 -0.66 18.46
N GLU A 336 -9.04 -0.42 17.52
CA GLU A 336 -9.85 -1.43 16.85
C GLU A 336 -9.91 -1.15 15.34
N ILE A 337 -10.23 -2.19 14.56
CA ILE A 337 -10.47 -2.07 13.13
C ILE A 337 -11.97 -2.18 12.89
N GLN A 338 -12.57 -1.11 12.40
CA GLN A 338 -13.99 -1.01 12.13
C GLN A 338 -14.22 -1.21 10.63
N TYR A 339 -14.83 -2.33 10.26
CA TYR A 339 -15.26 -2.58 8.89
C TYR A 339 -16.45 -1.70 8.50
N ILE A 340 -16.49 -1.26 7.25
CA ILE A 340 -17.53 -0.40 6.66
C ILE A 340 -18.70 -1.26 6.18
N ASP A 341 -19.44 -1.86 7.12
CA ASP A 341 -20.60 -2.70 6.82
C ASP A 341 -21.79 -1.82 6.38
N GLN A 342 -22.12 -1.86 5.10
CA GLN A 342 -23.17 -1.04 4.50
C GLN A 342 -24.57 -1.37 5.06
N SER A 343 -24.77 -2.54 5.68
CA SER A 343 -26.05 -2.90 6.31
C SER A 343 -26.30 -2.17 7.63
N LYS A 344 -25.26 -1.58 8.26
CA LYS A 344 -25.34 -0.98 9.60
C LYS A 344 -25.51 0.53 9.59
N ILE A 345 -25.29 1.18 8.46
CA ILE A 345 -25.34 2.64 8.35
C ILE A 345 -25.89 3.05 6.99
N LYS A 346 -26.45 4.25 6.90
CA LYS A 346 -26.77 4.88 5.61
C LYS A 346 -25.53 5.64 5.11
N PRO A 347 -25.35 5.78 3.78
CA PRO A 347 -24.26 6.60 3.26
C PRO A 347 -24.43 8.06 3.70
N ASP A 348 -23.30 8.75 3.86
CA ASP A 348 -23.30 10.18 4.14
C ASP A 348 -23.85 10.93 2.93
N PRO A 349 -24.86 11.80 3.10
CA PRO A 349 -25.55 12.41 1.96
C PRO A 349 -24.67 13.39 1.17
N ALA A 350 -23.69 14.05 1.81
CA ALA A 350 -22.79 14.97 1.11
C ALA A 350 -21.77 14.20 0.27
N ALA A 351 -21.12 13.20 0.87
CA ALA A 351 -20.21 12.30 0.17
C ALA A 351 -20.91 11.55 -0.98
N ALA A 352 -22.14 11.06 -0.77
CA ALA A 352 -22.93 10.41 -1.82
C ALA A 352 -23.22 11.37 -2.98
N GLY A 353 -23.50 12.65 -2.69
CA GLY A 353 -23.72 13.67 -3.72
C GLY A 353 -22.47 13.95 -4.57
N ILE A 354 -21.30 14.02 -3.94
CA ILE A 354 -20.00 14.16 -4.62
C ILE A 354 -19.77 12.94 -5.52
N LEU A 355 -19.97 11.74 -4.99
CA LEU A 355 -19.75 10.49 -5.72
C LEU A 355 -20.67 10.37 -6.94
N SER A 356 -21.98 10.61 -6.78
CA SER A 356 -22.95 10.57 -7.87
C SER A 356 -22.66 11.58 -8.97
N LYS A 357 -22.19 12.79 -8.63
CA LYS A 357 -21.75 13.82 -9.61
C LYS A 357 -20.69 13.28 -10.58
N TYR A 358 -19.74 12.49 -10.10
CA TYR A 358 -18.67 11.92 -10.93
C TYR A 358 -19.10 10.62 -11.63
N GLU A 359 -19.84 9.74 -10.93
CA GLU A 359 -20.42 8.53 -11.53
C GLU A 359 -21.26 8.87 -12.77
N GLU A 360 -22.11 9.92 -12.70
CA GLU A 360 -22.94 10.36 -13.82
C GLU A 360 -22.11 10.83 -15.03
N LYS A 361 -20.96 11.48 -14.80
CA LYS A 361 -20.09 11.96 -15.87
C LYS A 361 -19.35 10.82 -16.58
N VAL A 362 -18.90 9.81 -15.84
CA VAL A 362 -18.15 8.69 -16.43
C VAL A 362 -19.04 7.59 -16.99
N LYS A 363 -20.32 7.53 -16.56
CA LYS A 363 -21.28 6.48 -16.95
C LYS A 363 -21.29 6.14 -18.44
N PRO A 364 -21.29 7.11 -19.39
CA PRO A 364 -21.30 6.80 -20.82
C PRO A 364 -20.07 6.03 -21.30
N ILE A 365 -18.93 6.21 -20.63
CA ILE A 365 -17.66 5.56 -20.95
C ILE A 365 -17.62 4.19 -20.30
N ILE A 366 -17.86 4.13 -18.99
CA ILE A 366 -17.65 2.91 -18.22
C ILE A 366 -18.68 1.82 -18.49
N SER A 367 -19.89 2.18 -18.96
CA SER A 367 -20.98 1.22 -19.20
C SER A 367 -20.91 0.53 -20.56
N GLU A 368 -19.95 0.89 -21.42
CA GLU A 368 -19.80 0.26 -22.73
C GLU A 368 -19.48 -1.23 -22.55
N THR A 369 -20.38 -2.11 -23.01
CA THR A 369 -20.09 -3.55 -23.05
C THR A 369 -19.09 -3.84 -24.18
N VAL A 370 -17.96 -4.44 -23.82
CA VAL A 370 -16.85 -4.74 -24.73
C VAL A 370 -16.69 -6.25 -24.98
N GLY A 371 -17.35 -7.09 -24.18
CA GLY A 371 -17.34 -8.54 -24.34
C GLY A 371 -18.26 -9.24 -23.35
N GLU A 372 -18.11 -10.56 -23.22
CA GLU A 372 -18.84 -11.38 -22.26
C GLU A 372 -17.89 -12.45 -21.69
N ALA A 373 -17.93 -12.70 -20.38
CA ALA A 373 -17.19 -13.76 -19.71
C ALA A 373 -18.10 -14.96 -19.41
N ALA A 374 -17.69 -16.16 -19.78
CA ALA A 374 -18.44 -17.39 -19.55
C ALA A 374 -18.47 -17.80 -18.05
N HIS A 375 -17.47 -17.39 -17.30
CA HIS A 375 -17.27 -17.63 -15.86
C HIS A 375 -16.46 -16.49 -15.24
N ASP A 376 -16.40 -16.43 -13.91
CA ASP A 376 -15.52 -15.49 -13.19
C ASP A 376 -14.04 -15.77 -13.56
N ILE A 377 -13.36 -14.77 -14.11
CA ILE A 377 -11.93 -14.83 -14.44
C ILE A 377 -11.17 -14.14 -13.31
N THR A 378 -10.51 -14.93 -12.47
CA THR A 378 -9.74 -14.41 -11.33
C THR A 378 -8.52 -13.61 -11.81
N GLY A 379 -8.41 -12.38 -11.34
CA GLY A 379 -7.21 -11.55 -11.47
C GLY A 379 -6.25 -11.68 -10.29
N GLY A 380 -5.24 -10.82 -10.29
CA GLY A 380 -4.22 -10.74 -9.23
C GLY A 380 -3.11 -11.77 -9.38
N TYR A 381 -2.42 -12.05 -8.28
CA TYR A 381 -1.25 -12.92 -8.22
C TYR A 381 -1.64 -14.39 -7.98
N SER A 382 -0.83 -15.31 -8.49
CA SER A 382 -0.88 -16.74 -8.15
C SER A 382 0.50 -17.23 -7.74
N ASN A 383 0.58 -18.00 -6.65
CA ASN A 383 1.87 -18.51 -6.15
C ASN A 383 2.56 -19.50 -7.11
N ASP A 384 1.81 -20.11 -8.03
CA ASP A 384 2.31 -20.98 -9.10
C ASP A 384 2.57 -20.23 -10.43
N GLY A 385 2.21 -18.95 -10.50
CA GLY A 385 2.49 -18.01 -11.58
C GLY A 385 1.47 -17.98 -12.73
N ASP A 386 0.71 -19.05 -12.94
CA ASP A 386 -0.20 -19.15 -14.09
C ASP A 386 -1.59 -18.57 -13.74
N THR A 387 -1.91 -17.38 -14.26
CA THR A 387 -3.20 -16.71 -14.02
C THR A 387 -4.02 -16.58 -15.30
N ALA A 388 -5.31 -16.92 -15.24
CA ALA A 388 -6.17 -16.86 -16.42
C ALA A 388 -6.32 -15.43 -16.97
N LEU A 389 -6.57 -14.45 -16.09
CA LEU A 389 -6.72 -13.05 -16.49
C LEU A 389 -5.39 -12.44 -16.98
N GLY A 390 -4.29 -12.71 -16.28
CA GLY A 390 -2.99 -12.21 -16.72
C GLY A 390 -2.54 -12.82 -18.05
N ASN A 391 -2.87 -14.08 -18.33
CA ASN A 391 -2.63 -14.69 -19.64
C ASN A 391 -3.47 -14.05 -20.74
N LEU A 392 -4.74 -13.73 -20.46
CA LEU A 392 -5.60 -12.99 -21.40
C LEU A 392 -4.99 -11.64 -21.75
N ILE A 393 -4.54 -10.89 -20.74
CA ILE A 393 -3.89 -9.59 -20.93
C ILE A 393 -2.60 -9.74 -21.73
N ALA A 394 -1.73 -10.68 -21.35
CA ALA A 394 -0.47 -10.93 -22.06
C ALA A 394 -0.71 -11.34 -23.53
N ASP A 395 -1.74 -12.14 -23.81
CA ASP A 395 -2.12 -12.48 -25.18
C ASP A 395 -2.60 -11.26 -25.97
N GLY A 396 -3.40 -10.38 -25.36
CA GLY A 396 -3.83 -9.10 -25.95
C GLY A 396 -2.66 -8.18 -26.25
N MET A 397 -1.72 -8.01 -25.31
CA MET A 397 -0.49 -7.24 -25.50
C MET A 397 0.33 -7.77 -26.67
N LYS A 398 0.55 -9.10 -26.72
CA LYS A 398 1.29 -9.76 -27.80
C LYS A 398 0.61 -9.57 -29.15
N ALA A 399 -0.71 -9.73 -29.21
CA ALA A 399 -1.51 -9.57 -30.43
C ALA A 399 -1.45 -8.13 -30.96
N LYS A 400 -1.69 -7.15 -30.08
CA LYS A 400 -1.67 -5.72 -30.45
C LYS A 400 -0.31 -5.28 -30.96
N MET A 401 0.77 -5.70 -30.28
CA MET A 401 2.14 -5.29 -30.62
C MET A 401 2.83 -6.18 -31.66
N LYS A 402 2.19 -7.30 -32.05
CA LYS A 402 2.73 -8.31 -32.98
C LYS A 402 4.13 -8.75 -32.57
N SER A 403 4.28 -9.18 -31.31
CA SER A 403 5.55 -9.66 -30.74
C SER A 403 5.59 -11.18 -30.62
N ASP A 404 6.80 -11.73 -30.45
CA ASP A 404 7.00 -13.16 -30.18
C ASP A 404 6.53 -13.51 -28.76
N PHE A 405 6.79 -12.63 -27.79
CA PHE A 405 6.43 -12.80 -26.38
C PHE A 405 5.72 -11.58 -25.82
N ALA A 406 4.98 -11.77 -24.73
CA ALA A 406 4.56 -10.68 -23.85
C ALA A 406 4.60 -11.11 -22.39
N LEU A 407 4.86 -10.14 -21.50
CA LEU A 407 4.94 -10.34 -20.05
C LEU A 407 4.11 -9.25 -19.36
N MET A 408 3.22 -9.66 -18.46
CA MET A 408 2.41 -8.77 -17.61
C MET A 408 2.75 -9.04 -16.15
N ASN A 409 3.13 -8.01 -15.38
CA ASN A 409 3.41 -8.14 -13.95
C ASN A 409 2.11 -8.28 -13.16
N GLY A 410 2.08 -9.18 -12.18
CA GLY A 410 0.89 -9.43 -11.35
C GLY A 410 0.37 -8.17 -10.64
N GLY A 411 1.28 -7.32 -10.16
CA GLY A 411 0.91 -6.07 -9.47
C GLY A 411 0.19 -5.03 -10.34
N GLY A 412 0.25 -5.18 -11.67
CA GLY A 412 -0.48 -4.35 -12.63
C GLY A 412 -1.94 -4.78 -12.84
N ILE A 413 -2.35 -5.94 -12.30
CA ILE A 413 -3.69 -6.52 -12.42
C ILE A 413 -4.41 -6.32 -11.09
N ARG A 414 -5.35 -5.39 -11.04
CA ARG A 414 -5.92 -4.86 -9.77
C ARG A 414 -7.28 -5.42 -9.40
N ASP A 415 -7.94 -6.12 -10.32
CA ASP A 415 -9.25 -6.73 -10.10
C ASP A 415 -9.40 -8.02 -10.93
N GLY A 416 -10.50 -8.74 -10.72
CA GLY A 416 -10.96 -9.83 -11.58
C GLY A 416 -12.09 -9.41 -12.52
N ILE A 417 -12.52 -10.33 -13.38
CA ILE A 417 -13.69 -10.15 -14.24
C ILE A 417 -14.78 -11.11 -13.79
N LYS A 418 -16.00 -10.60 -13.58
CA LYS A 418 -17.16 -11.42 -13.22
C LYS A 418 -17.78 -12.08 -14.46
N LYS A 419 -18.42 -13.23 -14.25
CA LYS A 419 -19.24 -13.89 -15.27
C LYS A 419 -20.31 -12.92 -15.79
N GLY A 420 -20.54 -12.94 -17.11
CA GLY A 420 -21.54 -12.13 -17.79
C GLY A 420 -20.93 -11.01 -18.63
N PRO A 421 -21.69 -9.94 -18.94
CA PRO A 421 -21.19 -8.83 -19.74
C PRO A 421 -19.94 -8.21 -19.12
N ILE A 422 -18.92 -7.99 -19.95
CA ILE A 422 -17.69 -7.28 -19.59
C ILE A 422 -17.82 -5.86 -20.10
N THR A 423 -17.70 -4.88 -19.21
CA THR A 423 -17.71 -3.46 -19.57
C THR A 423 -16.30 -2.90 -19.69
N TRP A 424 -16.17 -1.74 -20.34
CA TRP A 424 -14.90 -1.00 -20.36
C TRP A 424 -14.46 -0.63 -18.94
N GLY A 425 -15.41 -0.26 -18.06
CA GLY A 425 -15.14 0.03 -16.66
C GLY A 425 -14.54 -1.16 -15.90
N ASP A 426 -15.01 -2.38 -16.18
CA ASP A 426 -14.44 -3.60 -15.59
C ASP A 426 -12.98 -3.76 -16.00
N LEU A 427 -12.65 -3.60 -17.29
CA LEU A 427 -11.27 -3.72 -17.77
C LEU A 427 -10.36 -2.59 -17.25
N TYR A 428 -10.89 -1.37 -17.08
CA TYR A 428 -10.15 -0.28 -16.45
C TYR A 428 -9.82 -0.61 -14.99
N ASN A 429 -10.78 -1.12 -14.23
CA ASN A 429 -10.54 -1.55 -12.85
C ASN A 429 -9.47 -2.66 -12.75
N VAL A 430 -9.34 -3.50 -13.78
CA VAL A 430 -8.27 -4.49 -13.91
C VAL A 430 -6.91 -3.83 -14.23
N GLN A 431 -6.83 -2.87 -15.16
CA GLN A 431 -5.59 -2.17 -15.57
C GLN A 431 -5.70 -0.63 -15.41
N PRO A 432 -5.67 -0.10 -14.17
CA PRO A 432 -6.02 1.30 -13.89
C PRO A 432 -4.86 2.31 -14.06
N PHE A 433 -3.67 1.86 -14.47
CA PHE A 433 -2.45 2.68 -14.40
C PHE A 433 -2.18 3.51 -15.66
N GLY A 434 -2.97 3.35 -16.73
CA GLY A 434 -2.74 4.05 -18.00
C GLY A 434 -1.35 3.81 -18.58
N ASN A 435 -0.76 2.63 -18.34
CA ASN A 435 0.55 2.32 -18.88
C ASN A 435 0.48 2.19 -20.40
N VAL A 436 1.54 2.56 -21.11
CA VAL A 436 1.66 2.22 -22.54
C VAL A 436 2.48 0.95 -22.75
N LEU A 437 2.18 0.23 -23.82
CA LEU A 437 2.95 -0.95 -24.22
C LEU A 437 4.32 -0.55 -24.76
N THR A 438 5.35 -1.31 -24.40
CA THR A 438 6.71 -1.17 -24.92
C THR A 438 7.18 -2.51 -25.46
N LYS A 439 7.49 -2.54 -26.76
CA LYS A 439 8.09 -3.70 -27.42
C LYS A 439 9.60 -3.55 -27.51
N LEU A 440 10.34 -4.58 -27.13
CA LEU A 440 11.80 -4.63 -27.09
C LEU A 440 12.31 -5.82 -27.89
N GLU A 441 13.50 -5.69 -28.47
CA GLU A 441 14.24 -6.80 -29.06
C GLU A 441 15.18 -7.43 -28.03
N ILE A 442 15.18 -8.76 -27.94
CA ILE A 442 16.02 -9.56 -27.03
C ILE A 442 16.61 -10.78 -27.75
N LYS A 443 17.68 -11.38 -27.21
CA LYS A 443 18.10 -12.72 -27.61
C LYS A 443 17.35 -13.79 -26.82
N GLY A 444 17.25 -15.00 -27.36
CA GLY A 444 16.60 -16.13 -26.66
C GLY A 444 17.19 -16.41 -25.28
N LYS A 445 18.51 -16.26 -25.10
CA LYS A 445 19.17 -16.41 -23.79
C LYS A 445 18.78 -15.33 -22.78
N ASP A 446 18.47 -14.12 -23.24
CA ASP A 446 18.13 -12.98 -22.39
C ASP A 446 16.76 -13.19 -21.73
N LEU A 447 15.85 -13.92 -22.39
CA LEU A 447 14.55 -14.28 -21.81
C LEU A 447 14.72 -15.03 -20.48
N ARG A 448 15.72 -15.90 -20.36
CA ARG A 448 15.96 -16.63 -19.09
C ARG A 448 16.43 -15.68 -17.98
N GLU A 449 17.26 -14.69 -18.29
CA GLU A 449 17.67 -13.66 -17.32
C GLU A 449 16.45 -12.89 -16.81
N ILE A 450 15.55 -12.50 -17.72
CA ILE A 450 14.30 -11.78 -17.40
C ILE A 450 13.37 -12.64 -16.53
N ILE A 451 13.14 -13.91 -16.89
CA ILE A 451 12.22 -14.79 -16.17
C ILE A 451 12.77 -15.20 -14.81
N ASN A 452 14.08 -15.42 -14.67
CA ASN A 452 14.64 -15.76 -13.36
C ASN A 452 14.60 -14.59 -12.37
N ALA A 453 14.69 -13.35 -12.86
CA ALA A 453 14.76 -12.17 -11.99
C ALA A 453 13.45 -11.88 -11.23
N GLN A 454 12.31 -12.32 -11.77
CA GLN A 454 11.00 -12.07 -11.17
C GLN A 454 10.57 -13.14 -10.17
N ILE A 455 11.14 -14.35 -10.24
CA ILE A 455 10.71 -15.48 -9.42
C ILE A 455 11.14 -15.24 -7.97
N SER A 456 10.15 -15.03 -7.11
CA SER A 456 10.34 -14.88 -5.68
C SER A 456 10.43 -16.25 -5.00
N PRO A 457 11.38 -16.47 -4.07
CA PRO A 457 11.37 -17.67 -3.22
C PRO A 457 10.13 -17.77 -2.31
N VAL A 458 9.48 -16.64 -2.03
CA VAL A 458 8.33 -16.54 -1.12
C VAL A 458 7.01 -16.63 -1.88
N TYR A 459 6.91 -15.86 -2.97
CA TYR A 459 5.65 -15.69 -3.72
C TYR A 459 5.62 -16.44 -5.04
N GLY A 460 6.71 -17.10 -5.42
CA GLY A 460 6.82 -17.76 -6.72
C GLY A 460 6.87 -16.74 -7.86
N PRO A 461 6.42 -17.13 -9.06
CA PRO A 461 6.45 -16.26 -10.23
C PRO A 461 5.38 -15.17 -10.18
N ASP A 462 5.79 -13.96 -10.58
CA ASP A 462 4.97 -12.76 -10.69
C ASP A 462 4.40 -12.53 -12.09
N TYR A 463 5.11 -12.94 -13.15
CA TYR A 463 4.71 -12.60 -14.52
C TYR A 463 3.66 -13.58 -15.05
N SER A 464 2.59 -13.03 -15.61
CA SER A 464 1.79 -13.76 -16.60
C SER A 464 2.41 -13.61 -17.99
N ILE A 465 2.29 -14.63 -18.83
CA ILE A 465 3.11 -14.76 -20.04
C ILE A 465 2.30 -15.12 -21.29
N SER A 466 2.82 -14.73 -22.45
CA SER A 466 2.32 -15.15 -23.76
C SER A 466 3.46 -15.51 -24.72
N GLY A 467 3.22 -16.49 -25.58
CA GLY A 467 4.13 -16.91 -26.67
C GLY A 467 5.14 -17.99 -26.31
N PHE A 468 5.23 -18.38 -25.04
CA PHE A 468 6.11 -19.44 -24.56
C PHE A 468 5.53 -20.08 -23.28
N SER A 469 6.16 -21.17 -22.83
CA SER A 469 5.89 -21.81 -21.55
C SER A 469 7.20 -22.14 -20.83
N TYR A 470 7.17 -22.24 -19.51
CA TYR A 470 8.33 -22.65 -18.73
C TYR A 470 7.98 -23.45 -17.48
N THR A 471 8.95 -24.25 -17.04
CA THR A 471 8.94 -24.89 -15.71
C THR A 471 9.94 -24.18 -14.80
N TRP A 472 9.67 -24.09 -13.50
CA TRP A 472 10.58 -23.48 -12.53
C TRP A 472 10.75 -24.32 -11.27
N ASN A 473 11.91 -24.21 -10.63
CA ASN A 473 12.22 -24.89 -9.38
C ASN A 473 11.97 -23.95 -8.18
N PRO A 474 11.03 -24.28 -7.27
CA PRO A 474 10.77 -23.49 -6.06
C PRO A 474 11.94 -23.34 -5.10
N GLU A 475 12.87 -24.30 -5.06
CA GLU A 475 14.02 -24.27 -4.17
C GLU A 475 15.09 -23.29 -4.66
N THR A 476 15.29 -23.22 -5.98
CA THR A 476 16.33 -22.36 -6.58
C THR A 476 15.78 -21.02 -7.05
N GLY A 477 14.46 -20.90 -7.23
CA GLY A 477 13.83 -19.72 -7.84
C GLY A 477 14.22 -19.54 -9.31
N GLN A 478 14.51 -20.62 -10.04
CA GLN A 478 14.99 -20.55 -11.42
C GLN A 478 14.11 -21.34 -12.38
N ALA A 479 13.96 -20.81 -13.59
CA ALA A 479 13.42 -21.55 -14.71
C ALA A 479 14.34 -22.75 -15.04
N VAL A 480 13.73 -23.92 -15.23
CA VAL A 480 14.38 -25.19 -15.57
C VAL A 480 14.35 -25.35 -17.09
N ASP A 481 13.16 -25.44 -17.67
CA ASP A 481 12.92 -25.56 -19.11
C ASP A 481 12.08 -24.39 -19.63
N MET A 482 12.33 -23.95 -20.87
CA MET A 482 11.55 -22.91 -21.56
C MET A 482 11.36 -23.28 -23.03
N LYS A 483 10.11 -23.29 -23.49
CA LYS A 483 9.74 -23.65 -24.86
C LYS A 483 8.82 -22.62 -25.49
N MET A 484 8.93 -22.43 -26.80
CA MET A 484 7.94 -21.69 -27.58
C MET A 484 6.55 -22.31 -27.39
N ALA A 485 5.49 -21.53 -27.65
CA ALA A 485 4.11 -22.02 -27.52
C ALA A 485 3.80 -23.26 -28.41
N ASP A 486 4.52 -23.43 -29.52
CA ASP A 486 4.42 -24.61 -30.41
C ASP A 486 5.24 -25.82 -29.93
N GLY A 487 5.90 -25.72 -28.78
CA GLY A 487 6.73 -26.76 -28.19
C GLY A 487 8.19 -26.80 -28.66
N THR A 488 8.58 -25.93 -29.60
CA THR A 488 9.96 -25.85 -30.07
C THR A 488 10.89 -25.15 -29.08
N ASP A 489 12.19 -25.41 -29.16
CA ASP A 489 13.18 -24.81 -28.25
C ASP A 489 13.45 -23.33 -28.60
N ILE A 490 13.54 -22.51 -27.54
CA ILE A 490 13.96 -21.11 -27.67
C ILE A 490 15.46 -21.07 -27.99
N GLN A 491 15.80 -20.59 -29.18
CA GLN A 491 17.18 -20.61 -29.67
C GLN A 491 18.01 -19.49 -29.02
N PRO A 492 19.11 -19.79 -28.30
CA PRO A 492 19.79 -18.81 -27.44
C PRO A 492 20.26 -17.53 -28.13
N GLU A 493 20.77 -17.63 -29.36
CA GLU A 493 21.33 -16.50 -30.11
C GLU A 493 20.37 -15.92 -31.16
N LYS A 494 19.18 -16.51 -31.35
CA LYS A 494 18.15 -15.95 -32.22
C LYS A 494 17.55 -14.69 -31.57
N GLY A 495 17.26 -13.69 -32.39
CA GLY A 495 16.53 -12.49 -31.97
C GLY A 495 15.02 -12.75 -31.88
N TYR A 496 14.41 -12.20 -30.83
CA TYR A 496 12.98 -12.24 -30.55
C TYR A 496 12.50 -10.86 -30.10
N THR A 497 11.19 -10.66 -30.15
CA THR A 497 10.52 -9.46 -29.64
C THR A 497 9.69 -9.78 -28.41
N VAL A 498 9.79 -8.95 -27.38
CA VAL A 498 9.01 -9.06 -26.13
C VAL A 498 8.26 -7.76 -25.88
N THR A 499 6.97 -7.86 -25.59
CA THR A 499 6.12 -6.73 -25.19
C THR A 499 5.88 -6.74 -23.69
N VAL A 500 6.06 -5.60 -23.04
CA VAL A 500 5.74 -5.37 -21.63
C VAL A 500 5.03 -4.02 -21.49
N ASN A 501 4.50 -3.69 -20.31
CA ASN A 501 4.07 -2.31 -20.04
C ASN A 501 5.27 -1.38 -19.75
N GLN A 502 5.10 -0.07 -19.90
CA GLN A 502 6.18 0.92 -19.76
C GLN A 502 6.84 0.89 -18.38
N PHE A 503 6.07 0.61 -17.32
CA PHE A 503 6.60 0.48 -15.96
C PHE A 503 7.65 -0.63 -15.91
N MET A 504 7.32 -1.84 -16.37
CA MET A 504 8.26 -2.96 -16.45
C MET A 504 9.46 -2.66 -17.36
N ALA A 505 9.25 -1.96 -18.48
CA ALA A 505 10.31 -1.64 -19.44
C ALA A 505 11.36 -0.67 -18.87
N THR A 506 10.93 0.24 -17.99
CA THR A 506 11.77 1.34 -17.47
C THR A 506 12.25 1.12 -16.04
N ALA A 507 11.62 0.23 -15.29
CA ALA A 507 11.97 -0.08 -13.91
C ALA A 507 13.43 -0.54 -13.78
N ALA A 508 14.13 0.00 -12.77
CA ALA A 508 15.53 -0.30 -12.49
C ALA A 508 15.73 -1.32 -11.35
N GLY A 509 14.67 -1.67 -10.63
CA GLY A 509 14.71 -2.64 -9.54
C GLY A 509 15.11 -4.04 -10.01
N ALA A 510 15.68 -4.86 -9.12
CA ALA A 510 16.22 -6.19 -9.48
C ALA A 510 15.23 -7.10 -10.21
N LYS A 511 13.94 -6.99 -9.87
CA LYS A 511 12.84 -7.78 -10.46
C LYS A 511 12.64 -7.54 -11.96
N TYR A 512 12.56 -6.27 -12.37
CA TYR A 512 12.24 -5.86 -13.75
C TYR A 512 13.45 -5.35 -14.54
N GLY A 513 14.50 -4.89 -13.85
CA GLY A 513 15.69 -4.25 -14.42
C GLY A 513 16.38 -5.00 -15.56
N PRO A 514 16.43 -6.36 -15.57
CA PRO A 514 16.95 -7.09 -16.71
C PRO A 514 16.25 -6.75 -18.04
N ILE A 515 14.95 -6.45 -18.04
CA ILE A 515 14.17 -6.12 -19.24
C ILE A 515 14.79 -4.94 -19.98
N GLY A 516 14.95 -3.79 -19.31
CA GLY A 516 15.54 -2.59 -19.90
C GLY A 516 17.04 -2.71 -20.19
N LYS A 517 17.77 -3.53 -19.41
CA LYS A 517 19.22 -3.77 -19.57
C LYS A 517 19.52 -4.55 -20.85
N VAL A 518 18.84 -5.67 -21.07
CA VAL A 518 19.09 -6.57 -22.21
C VAL A 518 18.30 -6.14 -23.44
N GLY A 519 17.10 -5.60 -23.25
CA GLY A 519 16.23 -5.09 -24.31
C GLY A 519 16.91 -4.03 -25.17
N LYS A 520 16.61 -4.06 -26.47
CA LYS A 520 17.10 -3.11 -27.47
C LYS A 520 15.93 -2.60 -28.29
N ASN A 521 16.16 -1.49 -29.00
CA ASN A 521 15.24 -0.93 -29.99
C ASN A 521 13.79 -0.80 -29.47
N PRO A 522 13.55 -0.07 -28.36
CA PRO A 522 12.21 0.09 -27.80
C PRO A 522 11.27 0.73 -28.82
N VAL A 523 10.08 0.15 -28.97
CA VAL A 523 8.97 0.69 -29.75
C VAL A 523 7.79 0.87 -28.81
N THR A 524 7.37 2.13 -28.63
CA THR A 524 6.18 2.49 -27.86
C THR A 524 4.92 2.16 -28.66
N GLY A 525 3.96 1.53 -28.00
CA GLY A 525 2.64 1.20 -28.50
C GLY A 525 1.54 2.04 -27.86
N PRO A 526 0.29 1.62 -27.99
CA PRO A 526 -0.85 2.24 -27.33
C PRO A 526 -0.89 1.91 -25.83
N GLU A 527 -1.89 2.45 -25.14
CA GLU A 527 -2.21 2.07 -23.75
C GLU A 527 -2.47 0.55 -23.64
N ASP A 528 -2.04 -0.02 -22.52
CA ASP A 528 -2.19 -1.44 -22.24
C ASP A 528 -3.65 -1.86 -22.09
N LEU A 529 -4.48 -0.99 -21.50
CA LEU A 529 -5.93 -1.13 -21.46
C LEU A 529 -6.54 -1.19 -22.86
N GLU A 530 -6.13 -0.31 -23.80
CA GLU A 530 -6.62 -0.33 -25.18
C GLU A 530 -6.35 -1.69 -25.84
N ALA A 531 -5.15 -2.24 -25.64
CA ALA A 531 -4.80 -3.56 -26.17
C ALA A 531 -5.69 -4.68 -25.61
N THR A 532 -6.00 -4.63 -24.31
CA THR A 532 -6.89 -5.61 -23.67
C THR A 532 -8.33 -5.46 -24.12
N VAL A 533 -8.85 -4.22 -24.23
CA VAL A 533 -10.19 -3.95 -24.76
C VAL A 533 -10.34 -4.48 -26.19
N ASP A 534 -9.38 -4.18 -27.06
CA ASP A 534 -9.39 -4.66 -28.44
C ASP A 534 -9.33 -6.19 -28.50
N TYR A 535 -8.53 -6.82 -27.64
CA TYR A 535 -8.43 -8.27 -27.58
C TYR A 535 -9.75 -8.90 -27.11
N VAL A 536 -10.38 -8.36 -26.07
CA VAL A 536 -11.70 -8.80 -25.57
C VAL A 536 -12.78 -8.64 -26.66
N LYS A 537 -12.79 -7.51 -27.38
CA LYS A 537 -13.71 -7.28 -28.52
C LYS A 537 -13.50 -8.22 -29.69
N SER A 538 -12.33 -8.85 -29.80
CA SER A 538 -12.03 -9.79 -30.90
C SER A 538 -12.73 -11.15 -30.75
N PHE A 539 -13.25 -11.47 -29.56
CA PHE A 539 -13.98 -12.71 -29.32
C PHE A 539 -15.42 -12.62 -29.83
N SER A 540 -15.84 -13.62 -30.61
CA SER A 540 -17.21 -13.72 -31.12
C SER A 540 -18.15 -14.56 -30.23
N ALA A 541 -17.63 -15.10 -29.12
CA ALA A 541 -18.34 -15.94 -28.17
C ALA A 541 -17.89 -15.59 -26.74
N PRO A 542 -18.68 -15.93 -25.69
CA PRO A 542 -18.28 -15.68 -24.32
C PRO A 542 -16.88 -16.24 -24.00
N ILE A 543 -16.05 -15.38 -23.42
CA ILE A 543 -14.65 -15.62 -23.11
C ILE A 543 -14.57 -16.66 -21.99
N SER A 544 -13.91 -17.77 -22.27
CA SER A 544 -13.70 -18.88 -21.34
C SER A 544 -12.21 -19.10 -21.07
N TYR A 545 -11.46 -18.04 -20.76
CA TYR A 545 -10.04 -18.14 -20.41
C TYR A 545 -9.85 -18.92 -19.10
N GLN A 546 -8.89 -19.84 -19.11
CA GLN A 546 -8.48 -20.66 -17.98
C GLN A 546 -6.95 -20.76 -17.96
N THR A 547 -6.39 -21.29 -16.88
CA THR A 547 -4.98 -21.66 -16.86
C THR A 547 -4.76 -22.86 -17.80
N ASP A 548 -3.79 -22.74 -18.71
CA ASP A 548 -3.41 -23.77 -19.70
C ASP A 548 -2.01 -24.37 -19.39
N GLY A 549 -1.42 -23.97 -18.26
CA GLY A 549 -0.15 -24.47 -17.76
C GLY A 549 1.06 -23.82 -18.42
N ARG A 550 1.00 -22.53 -18.79
CA ARG A 550 2.18 -21.85 -19.36
C ARG A 550 3.33 -21.80 -18.36
N ILE A 551 3.01 -21.77 -17.08
CA ILE A 551 3.96 -21.74 -15.97
C ILE A 551 3.68 -22.95 -15.09
N ARG A 552 4.70 -23.75 -14.79
CA ARG A 552 4.57 -24.98 -13.99
C ARG A 552 5.73 -25.12 -13.02
N THR A 553 5.48 -25.72 -11.86
CA THR A 553 6.57 -26.12 -10.96
C THR A 553 7.22 -27.41 -11.45
N ALA A 554 8.55 -27.49 -11.36
CA ALA A 554 9.25 -28.75 -11.54
C ALA A 554 8.87 -29.68 -10.38
N SER A 555 8.39 -30.88 -10.67
CA SER A 555 8.15 -31.88 -9.62
C SER A 555 9.46 -32.19 -8.91
N ALA A 556 9.50 -32.09 -7.58
CA ALA A 556 10.61 -32.60 -6.80
C ALA A 556 10.83 -34.06 -7.21
N ALA A 557 12.05 -34.39 -7.66
CA ALA A 557 12.39 -35.76 -7.96
C ALA A 557 12.13 -36.58 -6.68
N LYS A 558 11.10 -37.42 -6.70
CA LYS A 558 10.94 -38.44 -5.66
C LYS A 558 12.21 -39.28 -5.73
N THR A 559 13.06 -39.20 -4.71
CA THR A 559 14.02 -40.26 -4.42
C THR A 559 13.24 -41.57 -4.46
N PRO A 560 13.66 -42.58 -5.25
CA PRO A 560 13.01 -43.88 -5.23
C PRO A 560 13.04 -44.38 -3.80
N ASP A 561 11.85 -44.53 -3.21
CA ASP A 561 11.68 -45.11 -1.89
C ASP A 561 12.20 -46.55 -1.96
N ASP A 562 12.98 -46.90 -0.95
CA ASP A 562 13.55 -48.22 -0.71
C ASP A 562 12.38 -49.19 -0.52
N THR A 563 11.94 -49.84 -1.61
CA THR A 563 10.91 -50.87 -1.53
C THR A 563 11.48 -52.05 -0.77
N GLY A 564 11.12 -52.09 0.52
CA GLY A 564 11.43 -53.16 1.44
C GLY A 564 11.10 -54.52 0.85
N ASN A 565 12.04 -55.45 1.02
CA ASN A 565 11.80 -56.86 0.85
C ASN A 565 12.11 -57.53 2.20
N GLN A 566 11.07 -57.73 3.01
CA GLN A 566 11.09 -58.76 4.05
C GLN A 566 10.76 -60.11 3.41
N PRO A 567 11.54 -61.15 3.76
CA PRO A 567 10.92 -62.44 4.03
C PRO A 567 11.38 -62.98 5.40
N GLY A 568 10.41 -63.36 6.24
CA GLY A 568 10.66 -64.20 7.41
C GLY A 568 10.35 -65.66 7.08
N SER A 569 11.32 -66.56 7.34
CA SER A 569 11.17 -67.84 8.06
C SER A 569 12.33 -68.80 7.74
N GLY A 570 12.98 -69.35 8.78
CA GLY A 570 13.57 -70.70 8.74
C GLY A 570 15.11 -70.81 8.77
N GLU A 571 15.61 -71.29 9.92
CA GLU A 571 16.77 -72.18 10.12
C GLU A 571 18.23 -71.69 9.88
N THR A 572 18.96 -71.58 11.01
CA THR A 572 20.44 -71.71 11.18
C THR A 572 20.99 -73.05 10.66
N PRO A 573 22.31 -73.26 10.38
CA PRO A 573 23.45 -72.72 11.15
C PRO A 573 24.79 -72.41 10.41
N GLY A 574 25.66 -71.63 11.09
CA GLY A 574 27.11 -71.88 11.10
C GLY A 574 28.04 -70.76 10.62
N GLY A 575 29.01 -70.39 11.47
CA GLY A 575 30.36 -70.04 11.00
C GLY A 575 30.89 -68.61 11.22
N THR A 576 31.57 -68.40 12.35
CA THR A 576 32.87 -67.67 12.53
C THR A 576 33.10 -66.23 12.00
N ARG A 577 33.33 -65.33 12.97
CA ARG A 577 34.15 -64.08 12.95
C ARG A 577 35.66 -64.41 12.76
N PRO A 578 36.58 -63.59 12.16
CA PRO A 578 37.09 -62.25 12.60
C PRO A 578 37.41 -61.22 11.47
N ASP A 579 37.26 -59.89 11.62
CA ASP A 579 38.01 -58.83 12.35
C ASP A 579 38.85 -57.92 11.40
N LYS A 580 38.82 -56.61 11.69
CA LYS A 580 39.77 -55.49 11.39
C LYS A 580 39.91 -54.78 10.02
N GLY A 581 39.99 -53.44 10.16
CA GLY A 581 40.75 -52.46 9.35
C GLY A 581 39.99 -51.88 8.16
N GLU A 582 40.09 -50.62 7.74
CA GLU A 582 40.90 -49.45 8.11
C GLU A 582 40.35 -48.26 7.26
N LYS A 583 40.50 -47.01 7.70
CA LYS A 583 40.24 -45.80 6.86
C LYS A 583 41.38 -45.61 5.85
N PRO A 584 41.14 -44.91 4.72
CA PRO A 584 41.75 -43.57 4.52
C PRO A 584 40.89 -42.65 3.61
N GLN A 585 41.23 -41.42 3.22
CA GLN A 585 41.90 -40.21 3.74
C GLN A 585 41.72 -39.16 2.62
N ALA A 586 41.68 -37.88 2.98
CA ALA A 586 41.38 -36.74 2.09
C ALA A 586 42.56 -36.28 1.21
N GLU A 587 42.26 -35.63 0.08
CA GLU A 587 43.20 -34.78 -0.68
C GLU A 587 42.70 -33.33 -0.83
N LYS A 588 43.66 -32.41 -0.87
CA LYS A 588 43.55 -30.93 -0.91
C LYS A 588 43.88 -30.37 -2.31
N PRO A 589 43.57 -29.09 -2.60
CA PRO A 589 43.50 -28.53 -3.97
C PRO A 589 44.73 -27.70 -4.40
N ALA A 590 44.82 -27.40 -5.70
CA ALA A 590 45.88 -26.55 -6.30
C ALA A 590 45.36 -25.35 -7.14
N LYS A 591 45.79 -24.16 -6.68
CA LYS A 591 46.27 -22.90 -7.33
C LYS A 591 45.72 -22.29 -8.65
N LYS A 592 45.59 -20.95 -8.57
CA LYS A 592 45.46 -19.87 -9.60
C LYS A 592 46.65 -19.74 -10.58
N PRO A 593 46.48 -18.93 -11.66
CA PRO A 593 47.33 -17.73 -11.85
C PRO A 593 46.62 -16.44 -12.34
N ASP A 594 47.40 -15.34 -12.39
CA ASP A 594 47.06 -13.90 -12.49
C ASP A 594 47.02 -13.24 -13.91
N ALA A 595 46.26 -12.13 -13.98
CA ALA A 595 46.46 -10.76 -14.57
C ALA A 595 46.85 -10.42 -16.04
N ALA A 596 46.39 -9.19 -16.43
CA ALA A 596 46.58 -8.31 -17.62
C ALA A 596 45.64 -8.59 -18.82
N GLU A 597 45.02 -7.63 -19.54
CA GLU A 597 45.42 -6.29 -20.00
C GLU A 597 44.19 -5.48 -20.51
N GLN A 598 44.23 -4.13 -20.48
CA GLN A 598 43.23 -3.21 -21.08
C GLN A 598 43.41 -3.09 -22.62
N PRO A 599 42.38 -2.61 -23.35
CA PRO A 599 42.59 -1.33 -24.02
C PRO A 599 41.38 -0.38 -24.08
N ASP A 600 41.73 0.90 -24.15
CA ASP A 600 40.97 2.10 -24.52
C ASP A 600 40.45 2.04 -25.97
N GLN A 601 39.23 2.55 -26.22
CA GLN A 601 38.96 3.35 -27.42
C GLN A 601 37.65 4.14 -27.38
N THR A 602 37.84 5.45 -27.51
CA THR A 602 36.89 6.51 -27.86
C THR A 602 36.28 6.33 -29.25
N LYS A 603 34.96 6.57 -29.40
CA LYS A 603 34.28 7.26 -30.52
C LYS A 603 32.76 7.22 -30.37
N LYS A 604 32.15 8.37 -30.07
CA LYS A 604 30.70 8.62 -30.20
C LYS A 604 30.37 8.96 -31.66
N PRO A 605 29.36 8.35 -32.29
CA PRO A 605 28.69 8.92 -33.45
C PRO A 605 27.47 9.75 -33.02
N LYS A 606 27.37 10.96 -33.58
CA LYS A 606 26.22 11.86 -33.49
C LYS A 606 24.99 11.21 -34.14
N ARG A 607 23.83 11.25 -33.48
CA ARG A 607 22.53 10.98 -34.12
C ARG A 607 21.97 12.26 -34.76
N PRO A 608 21.28 12.15 -35.91
CA PRO A 608 20.68 13.30 -36.59
C PRO A 608 19.37 13.73 -35.92
N VAL A 609 19.14 15.03 -35.94
CA VAL A 609 17.90 15.72 -35.55
C VAL A 609 16.83 15.42 -36.62
N VAL A 610 15.70 14.85 -36.20
CA VAL A 610 14.48 14.80 -37.01
C VAL A 610 13.49 15.78 -36.40
N LYS A 611 13.04 16.73 -37.21
CA LYS A 611 11.97 17.69 -36.89
C LYS A 611 10.64 16.94 -36.88
N GLU A 612 9.89 17.07 -35.80
CA GLU A 612 8.50 16.64 -35.73
C GLU A 612 7.63 17.86 -36.05
N THR A 613 6.81 17.73 -37.10
CA THR A 613 5.81 18.71 -37.53
C THR A 613 4.49 18.41 -36.84
N ALA A 614 3.94 19.41 -36.15
CA ALA A 614 2.62 19.37 -35.51
C ALA A 614 1.47 19.53 -36.52
N SER A 615 0.45 18.69 -36.40
CA SER A 615 -0.95 18.82 -36.86
C SER A 615 -1.68 17.59 -36.26
N ASP A 616 -2.90 17.59 -35.75
CA ASP A 616 -3.98 18.56 -35.68
C ASP A 616 -4.83 18.31 -34.42
N THR A 617 -5.51 19.38 -34.02
CA THR A 617 -6.50 19.53 -32.95
C THR A 617 -7.71 18.61 -33.11
N VAL A 618 -8.23 18.03 -32.02
CA VAL A 618 -9.63 17.59 -31.93
C VAL A 618 -10.31 18.29 -30.76
N GLN A 619 -11.39 18.99 -31.11
CA GLN A 619 -12.20 19.86 -30.27
C GLN A 619 -13.29 19.09 -29.50
N SER A 620 -13.48 19.52 -28.25
CA SER A 620 -14.71 19.64 -27.45
C SER A 620 -15.99 18.87 -27.87
N ILE A 621 -16.51 18.11 -26.91
CA ILE A 621 -17.85 17.51 -26.86
C ILE A 621 -18.93 18.61 -26.71
N PRO A 622 -20.03 18.61 -27.50
CA PRO A 622 -21.17 19.49 -27.25
C PRO A 622 -22.23 18.81 -26.37
N GLU A 623 -22.83 19.62 -25.48
CA GLU A 623 -23.97 19.29 -24.63
C GLU A 623 -25.24 19.01 -25.45
N SER A 624 -26.05 18.03 -25.02
CA SER A 624 -27.47 17.98 -25.37
C SER A 624 -28.35 17.45 -24.22
N ARG A 625 -29.42 18.20 -23.95
CA ARG A 625 -30.49 18.02 -22.96
C ARG A 625 -31.54 16.96 -23.38
N PRO A 626 -32.50 16.57 -22.50
CA PRO A 626 -32.87 15.17 -22.28
C PRO A 626 -34.14 14.72 -23.02
N ALA A 627 -34.31 13.40 -23.13
CA ALA A 627 -35.58 12.74 -23.44
C ALA A 627 -36.00 11.80 -22.30
N SER A 628 -37.30 11.83 -22.00
CA SER A 628 -37.96 11.17 -20.88
C SER A 628 -38.43 9.73 -21.16
N ALA A 629 -38.68 8.99 -20.07
CA ALA A 629 -39.54 7.81 -19.90
C ALA A 629 -38.93 6.47 -20.38
N ALA A 630 -39.16 5.31 -19.75
CA ALA A 630 -40.16 4.89 -18.78
C ALA A 630 -39.66 3.69 -17.94
N ASN A 631 -40.30 3.49 -16.78
CA ASN A 631 -40.21 2.31 -15.91
C ASN A 631 -40.43 0.98 -16.63
N SER A 632 -39.67 -0.04 -16.22
CA SER A 632 -40.19 -1.41 -16.14
C SER A 632 -39.55 -2.15 -14.97
N GLU A 633 -40.36 -2.43 -13.95
CA GLU A 633 -40.11 -3.43 -12.92
C GLU A 633 -40.01 -4.82 -13.55
N GLN A 634 -39.03 -5.64 -13.16
CA GLN A 634 -39.21 -7.08 -13.23
C GLN A 634 -38.39 -7.84 -12.17
N SER A 635 -39.15 -8.28 -11.15
CA SER A 635 -39.10 -9.54 -10.42
C SER A 635 -37.81 -10.36 -10.41
N THR A 636 -37.31 -10.51 -9.19
CA THR A 636 -36.38 -11.52 -8.68
C THR A 636 -36.70 -12.95 -9.11
N LYS A 637 -35.66 -13.69 -9.52
CA LYS A 637 -35.60 -15.15 -9.44
C LYS A 637 -34.18 -15.58 -9.08
N GLN A 638 -34.05 -16.11 -7.86
CA GLN A 638 -32.85 -16.77 -7.36
C GLN A 638 -32.49 -17.96 -8.25
N THR A 639 -31.22 -18.07 -8.62
CA THR A 639 -30.60 -19.34 -9.04
C THR A 639 -29.27 -19.48 -8.32
N GLU A 640 -29.14 -20.58 -7.58
CA GLU A 640 -27.96 -20.98 -6.84
C GLU A 640 -26.82 -21.33 -7.82
N SER A 641 -25.62 -20.80 -7.60
CA SER A 641 -24.40 -21.28 -8.24
C SER A 641 -23.26 -21.30 -7.22
N GLY A 642 -22.65 -22.48 -7.08
CA GLY A 642 -21.61 -22.77 -6.10
C GLY A 642 -20.34 -21.92 -6.27
N THR A 643 -19.82 -21.47 -5.13
CA THR A 643 -18.65 -20.61 -4.97
C THR A 643 -17.36 -21.42 -5.00
N GLN A 644 -16.39 -20.97 -5.80
CA GLN A 644 -14.96 -21.29 -5.62
C GLN A 644 -14.21 -20.05 -5.12
N LYS A 645 -13.27 -20.31 -4.21
CA LYS A 645 -12.56 -19.36 -3.35
C LYS A 645 -11.82 -18.25 -4.12
N GLY A 646 -12.24 -17.00 -3.96
CA GLY A 646 -11.35 -15.84 -4.11
C GLY A 646 -10.46 -15.74 -2.86
N ARG A 647 -9.14 -15.70 -3.03
CA ARG A 647 -8.17 -15.51 -1.93
C ARG A 647 -7.73 -14.03 -1.91
N PRO A 648 -7.38 -13.47 -0.73
CA PRO A 648 -6.90 -12.10 -0.63
C PRO A 648 -5.63 -11.88 -1.45
N LEU A 649 -5.51 -10.71 -2.07
CA LEU A 649 -4.37 -10.29 -2.88
C LEU A 649 -3.07 -10.26 -2.03
N PRO A 650 -1.92 -10.69 -2.58
CA PRO A 650 -0.65 -10.64 -1.87
C PRO A 650 0.09 -9.30 -2.06
N ASP A 651 1.04 -9.11 -1.15
CA ASP A 651 1.94 -7.97 -0.91
C ASP A 651 2.61 -7.40 -2.18
N THR A 652 2.55 -6.08 -2.35
CA THR A 652 3.23 -5.32 -3.41
C THR A 652 4.73 -5.08 -3.12
N SER A 653 5.24 -5.47 -1.94
CA SER A 653 6.62 -5.22 -1.52
C SER A 653 7.66 -5.84 -2.47
N ALA A 654 8.54 -4.99 -3.00
CA ALA A 654 9.71 -5.42 -3.74
C ALA A 654 10.76 -5.93 -2.76
N GLY A 655 10.92 -7.26 -2.66
CA GLY A 655 11.91 -7.89 -1.79
C GLY A 655 13.32 -7.36 -2.04
N SER A 656 13.88 -6.61 -1.08
CA SER A 656 15.28 -6.23 -1.07
C SER A 656 15.96 -6.78 0.19
N HIS A 657 16.87 -7.75 0.00
CA HIS A 657 17.75 -8.19 1.08
C HIS A 657 19.21 -8.23 0.60
N GLN A 658 20.02 -7.38 1.23
CA GLN A 658 21.48 -7.45 1.17
C GLN A 658 21.96 -8.60 2.04
N THR A 659 22.75 -9.49 1.46
CA THR A 659 23.41 -10.60 2.14
C THR A 659 24.53 -10.07 3.06
N ALA A 660 24.34 -10.12 4.38
CA ALA A 660 25.43 -9.93 5.34
C ALA A 660 26.03 -11.29 5.70
N LEU A 661 27.31 -11.50 5.37
CA LEU A 661 28.08 -12.68 5.79
C LEU A 661 28.27 -12.66 7.31
N ALA A 662 27.90 -13.77 7.95
CA ALA A 662 28.11 -14.01 9.37
C ALA A 662 29.61 -14.16 9.70
N GLY A 663 30.13 -13.24 10.51
CA GLY A 663 31.41 -13.37 11.20
C GLY A 663 31.17 -13.64 12.68
N LEU A 664 31.51 -14.86 13.12
CA LEU A 664 31.46 -15.33 14.51
C LEU A 664 32.35 -14.45 15.41
N VAL A 665 31.83 -13.87 16.49
CA VAL A 665 32.65 -13.25 17.55
C VAL A 665 32.31 -13.89 18.90
N ILE A 666 33.37 -14.42 19.50
CA ILE A 666 33.42 -15.11 20.79
C ILE A 666 33.34 -14.09 21.94
N THR A 667 32.67 -14.53 23.00
CA THR A 667 32.35 -13.89 24.27
C THR A 667 33.54 -13.32 25.06
N GLY A 668 33.27 -12.27 25.84
CA GLY A 668 34.16 -11.79 26.89
C GLY A 668 33.56 -10.67 27.75
N ALA A 669 33.00 -11.05 28.90
CA ALA A 669 32.51 -10.15 29.96
C ALA A 669 33.66 -9.37 30.63
N GLY A 670 33.39 -8.16 31.14
CA GLY A 670 34.40 -7.38 31.86
C GLY A 670 33.87 -6.16 32.60
N VAL A 671 33.78 -6.31 33.92
CA VAL A 671 33.24 -5.43 34.97
C VAL A 671 34.03 -4.12 35.18
N TYR A 672 33.29 -3.09 35.61
CA TYR A 672 33.74 -1.76 36.02
C TYR A 672 34.30 -1.77 37.46
N TRP A 673 35.52 -1.27 37.71
CA TRP A 673 35.84 -0.61 38.98
C TRP A 673 37.03 0.38 38.89
N LEU A 674 36.87 1.47 39.64
CA LEU A 674 37.74 2.65 39.77
C LEU A 674 39.07 2.38 40.49
N PHE A 675 40.14 3.14 40.19
CA PHE A 675 40.59 4.28 41.03
C PHE A 675 41.94 4.91 40.59
N ARG A 676 41.99 6.26 40.72
CA ARG A 676 43.09 7.13 41.21
C ARG A 676 44.27 7.56 40.30
N LYS A 677 44.09 8.77 39.72
CA LYS A 677 44.79 10.04 40.01
C LYS A 677 46.33 10.02 40.19
N LYS A 678 47.06 10.62 39.23
CA LYS A 678 48.01 11.72 39.50
C LYS A 678 48.47 12.48 38.24
N ARG A 679 48.10 13.77 38.22
CA ARG A 679 48.81 15.00 37.79
C ARG A 679 49.94 14.92 36.73
N GLY A 680 49.86 15.86 35.77
CA GLY A 680 51.00 16.42 35.05
C GLY A 680 50.59 16.99 33.68
N ILE A 681 50.06 18.21 33.60
CA ILE A 681 50.78 19.44 33.23
C ILE A 681 50.84 19.70 31.71
N ARG A 682 50.16 20.81 31.34
CA ARG A 682 50.46 21.84 30.33
C ARG A 682 50.20 21.62 28.82
N THR A 683 49.31 22.51 28.36
CA THR A 683 49.36 23.38 27.15
C THR A 683 49.42 22.68 25.80
N ARG A 684 48.53 22.98 24.84
CA ARG A 684 47.92 24.26 24.48
C ARG A 684 46.56 24.02 23.84
#